data_AF-R7ASP5-F1
#
_entry.id   AF-R7ASP5-F1
#
_cell.length_a   1.000
_cell.length_b   1.000
_cell.length_c   1.000
_cell.angle_alpha   90.00
_cell.angle_beta   90.00
_cell.angle_gamma   90.00
#
_symmetry.space_group_name_H-M   'P 1'
#
loop_
_entity.id
_entity.type
_entity.pdbx_description
1 polymer ?
#
loop_
_entity_poly.entity_id
_entity_poly.type
_entity_poly.pdbx_seq_one_letter_code
_entity_poly.pdbx_strand_id
1 'polypeptide(L)'
;MGEPRELILKLGQKITDRIGVKVTENDPEYWGLAGVVTDEMAEVALSMKVRVPATAEQIAKKCGKSLERTEELLKEMSVIGIIEYNWENEDRHKQYILPMFVPGCAEFMVMNGPQVEAHPEIADFFEQMSRLPLEKVTPMVPPGGAGIGMHVIPVEKAIPAAQQSASVEHISYWLNKYKDKYAVGACSCRRQQRVRGEGTGEIEGELCIGVGDMADYLVETGKGRYIDIDEVMAILKRAEKNGFVHQITNIDGEDKIFAICNCAPGVCNALRTSQLFNTPNMSRSAYVAKVDPASCVACGRCVEFCPTGAAKLGQKLCTKEGQIEYPRQELPDTVKWGHEKWDVNFRDNAKINCYDTGTSPCKTACPAHLPVQGYVKMAAQGRYMDALKLIKTENPFPAVCGAICNRRCEDACTRGRVDEAVAIDEIKKFIAAQELNADKRYIPETENHEGKFFEEKIAVIGAGPAGMSAAYYLREKGYPVTVFEKEKRPGGMLLNGIPSFRLEKNVIDAEIEVLREMGVEFKCGVEVGRDVTLDELRAQGYKAFYVAIGAQGGRMAGVPGEDADGVMTGVDFLRKINTDENSVKLTGRTVVIGGGNVAVDVARTAVRAGSGEVSMFCLESREGMPAASDEVHEAEEEGVKVGNGWGPKEILTENGRVKGIVFKKCVSVLDENKRFNPVYNEEELLTVECENIILSIGQSIVWGDLLKGSKVELRPNKTAVADSLTYQTAEPDIFVGGDVYTGPRFAIDAIAAGKEGCVSIHRFVHKGHSLTLARNKRQFIELDKDDIVLESFDNSPRQIPGRKKGLEGTFRDDRETFTEEQVVKEANRCLGCGATVVDPNKCIGCGICTTKCEFDAIHLNRDIPAASNMHKSEDKMKVILPYMLKRQVKIMFKKKEK
;
A
#
# COMPACT_ATOMS: atom_id res chain seq x y z
N MET A 1 -1.87 -29.21 36.06
CA MET A 1 -0.73 -28.29 36.13
C MET A 1 0.02 -28.62 37.40
N GLY A 2 1.33 -28.89 37.33
CA GLY A 2 2.16 -29.14 38.52
C GLY A 2 2.27 -27.89 39.39
N GLU A 3 2.82 -28.04 40.59
CA GLU A 3 3.10 -26.89 41.46
C GLU A 3 4.04 -25.87 40.77
N PRO A 4 3.83 -24.55 40.97
CA PRO A 4 4.69 -23.53 40.39
C PRO A 4 6.15 -23.71 40.79
N ARG A 5 7.06 -23.60 39.81
CA ARG A 5 8.52 -23.68 40.04
C ARG A 5 8.98 -22.40 40.75
N GLU A 6 9.25 -22.51 42.05
CA GLU A 6 9.58 -21.38 42.92
C GLU A 6 10.81 -20.59 42.43
N LEU A 7 11.83 -21.28 41.89
CA LEU A 7 13.03 -20.66 41.36
C LEU A 7 12.75 -19.79 40.14
N ILE A 8 11.80 -20.20 39.28
CA ILE A 8 11.41 -19.43 38.09
C ILE A 8 10.61 -18.19 38.48
N LEU A 9 9.71 -18.29 39.47
CA LEU A 9 9.01 -17.12 40.02
C LEU A 9 10.00 -16.09 40.59
N LYS A 10 10.98 -16.55 41.37
CA LYS A 10 12.05 -15.70 41.91
C LYS A 10 12.88 -15.07 40.81
N LEU A 11 13.22 -15.82 39.76
CA LEU A 11 13.97 -15.30 38.61
C LEU A 11 13.18 -14.22 37.87
N GLY A 12 11.91 -14.50 37.54
CA GLY A 12 11.00 -13.55 36.90
C GLY A 12 10.88 -12.25 37.71
N GLN A 13 10.72 -12.36 39.03
CA GLN A 13 10.69 -11.19 39.93
C GLN A 13 12.01 -10.41 39.98
N LYS A 14 13.16 -11.09 39.82
CA LYS A 14 14.49 -10.47 39.89
C LYS A 14 14.83 -9.67 38.63
N ILE A 15 14.39 -10.15 37.47
CA ILE A 15 14.73 -9.54 36.18
C ILE A 15 13.61 -8.65 35.61
N THR A 16 12.44 -8.62 36.27
CA THR A 16 11.34 -7.67 35.97
C THR A 16 11.57 -6.29 36.57
N ASP A 17 11.12 -5.28 35.84
CA ASP A 17 11.04 -3.88 36.28
C ASP A 17 9.60 -3.38 36.44
N ARG A 18 8.61 -4.27 36.51
CA ARG A 18 7.22 -3.93 36.85
C ARG A 18 7.09 -3.38 38.27
N ILE A 19 6.82 -2.08 38.37
CA ILE A 19 6.72 -1.37 39.65
C ILE A 19 5.43 -1.77 40.41
N GLY A 20 5.64 -2.31 41.61
CA GLY A 20 4.57 -2.63 42.56
C GLY A 20 3.80 -3.91 42.22
N VAL A 21 4.40 -4.82 41.47
CA VAL A 21 3.82 -6.12 41.12
C VAL A 21 4.65 -7.24 41.74
N LYS A 22 3.96 -8.19 42.39
CA LYS A 22 4.55 -9.46 42.81
C LYS A 22 4.23 -10.50 41.74
N VAL A 23 5.26 -11.10 41.14
CA VAL A 23 5.12 -12.10 40.08
C VAL A 23 4.45 -13.38 40.62
N THR A 24 3.49 -13.89 39.86
CA THR A 24 2.74 -15.13 40.12
C THR A 24 2.85 -16.09 38.94
N GLU A 25 2.35 -17.32 39.09
CA GLU A 25 2.30 -18.32 38.03
C GLU A 25 1.43 -17.92 36.82
N ASN A 26 0.56 -16.93 36.99
CA ASN A 26 -0.30 -16.39 35.93
C ASN A 26 0.36 -15.24 35.15
N ASP A 27 1.51 -14.75 35.62
CA ASP A 27 2.21 -13.63 35.00
C ASP A 27 3.12 -14.07 33.85
N PRO A 28 3.29 -13.22 32.82
CA PRO A 28 4.18 -13.45 31.67
C PRO A 28 5.60 -13.84 32.03
N GLU A 29 6.14 -13.27 33.09
CA GLU A 29 7.44 -13.62 33.61
C GLU A 29 7.58 -15.10 33.96
N TYR A 30 6.53 -15.73 34.50
CA TYR A 30 6.61 -17.13 34.89
C TYR A 30 6.51 -18.05 33.68
N TRP A 31 5.40 -17.99 32.94
CA TRP A 31 5.19 -18.93 31.84
C TRP A 31 6.16 -18.73 30.69
N GLY A 32 6.62 -17.50 30.43
CA GLY A 32 7.64 -17.22 29.41
C GLY A 32 9.01 -17.81 29.75
N LEU A 33 9.38 -17.84 31.03
CA LEU A 33 10.64 -18.43 31.49
C LEU A 33 10.52 -19.94 31.72
N ALA A 34 9.41 -20.40 32.28
CA ALA A 34 9.22 -21.80 32.68
C ALA A 34 9.30 -22.78 31.50
N GLY A 35 8.94 -22.32 30.29
CA GLY A 35 9.03 -23.11 29.06
C GLY A 35 10.47 -23.38 28.62
N VAL A 36 11.41 -22.45 28.86
CA VAL A 36 12.76 -22.50 28.27
C VAL A 36 13.91 -22.49 29.29
N VAL A 37 13.65 -22.14 30.56
CA VAL A 37 14.67 -22.07 31.62
C VAL A 37 14.49 -23.22 32.62
N THR A 38 15.56 -23.97 32.87
CA THR A 38 15.59 -25.04 33.89
C THR A 38 15.81 -24.47 35.30
N ASP A 39 15.53 -25.26 36.34
CA ASP A 39 15.73 -24.81 37.73
C ASP A 39 17.21 -24.57 38.01
N GLU A 40 18.09 -25.39 37.43
CA GLU A 40 19.53 -25.24 37.55
C GLU A 40 20.03 -23.94 36.90
N MET A 41 19.50 -23.57 35.72
CA MET A 41 19.79 -22.29 35.08
C MET A 41 19.26 -21.12 35.92
N ALA A 42 18.09 -21.28 36.54
CA ALA A 42 17.52 -20.27 37.41
C ALA A 42 18.38 -20.05 38.67
N GLU A 43 18.95 -21.09 39.27
CA GLU A 43 19.92 -20.96 40.37
C GLU A 43 21.15 -20.13 39.96
N VAL A 44 21.72 -20.42 38.78
CA VAL A 44 22.85 -19.66 38.24
C VAL A 44 22.46 -18.20 38.03
N ALA A 45 21.36 -17.91 37.35
CA ALA A 45 20.89 -16.54 37.11
C ALA A 45 20.57 -15.78 38.41
N LEU A 46 19.96 -16.45 39.40
CA LEU A 46 19.63 -15.85 40.70
C LEU A 46 20.90 -15.43 41.48
N SER A 47 22.03 -16.12 41.28
CA SER A 47 23.33 -15.79 41.86
C SER A 47 24.00 -14.54 41.23
N MET A 48 23.60 -14.19 40.00
CA MET A 48 24.11 -13.03 39.27
C MET A 48 23.44 -11.73 39.75
N LYS A 49 24.06 -10.58 39.45
CA LYS A 49 23.43 -9.26 39.59
C LYS A 49 22.95 -8.80 38.21
N VAL A 50 21.77 -8.21 38.14
CA VAL A 50 21.21 -7.70 36.88
C VAL A 50 22.08 -6.56 36.37
N ARG A 51 22.44 -6.62 35.08
CA ARG A 51 23.30 -5.63 34.38
C ARG A 51 24.67 -5.39 35.03
N VAL A 52 25.22 -6.39 35.72
CA VAL A 52 26.59 -6.36 36.25
C VAL A 52 27.40 -7.51 35.65
N PRO A 53 28.46 -7.23 34.87
CA PRO A 53 29.32 -8.27 34.30
C PRO A 53 29.97 -9.15 35.37
N ALA A 54 30.09 -10.44 35.10
CA ALA A 54 30.84 -11.38 35.93
C ALA A 54 31.51 -12.48 35.09
N THR A 55 32.66 -12.97 35.55
CA THR A 55 33.36 -14.12 34.91
C THR A 55 32.70 -15.45 35.30
N ALA A 56 32.98 -16.51 34.54
CA ALA A 56 32.49 -17.85 34.84
C ALA A 56 32.92 -18.32 36.25
N GLU A 57 34.15 -18.02 36.67
CA GLU A 57 34.68 -18.37 38.00
C GLU A 57 33.95 -17.63 39.12
N GLN A 58 33.66 -16.35 38.90
CA GLN A 58 32.92 -15.55 39.88
C GLN A 58 31.48 -16.05 40.03
N ILE A 59 30.86 -16.49 38.93
CA ILE A 59 29.50 -17.04 38.93
C ILE A 59 29.50 -18.42 39.59
N ALA A 60 30.43 -19.30 39.22
CA ALA A 60 30.59 -20.64 39.80
C ALA A 60 30.74 -20.59 41.33
N LYS A 61 31.57 -19.65 41.82
CA LYS A 61 31.75 -19.41 43.26
C LYS A 61 30.47 -18.96 43.95
N LYS A 62 29.62 -18.17 43.29
CA LYS A 62 28.37 -17.64 43.86
C LYS A 62 27.23 -18.65 43.83
N CYS A 63 27.13 -19.47 42.78
CA CYS A 63 26.09 -20.49 42.66
C CYS A 63 26.48 -21.83 43.31
N GLY A 64 27.74 -22.00 43.71
CA GLY A 64 28.22 -23.21 44.39
C GLY A 64 28.39 -24.42 43.47
N LYS A 65 28.48 -24.21 42.15
CA LYS A 65 28.70 -25.27 41.14
C LYS A 65 30.17 -25.34 40.72
N SER A 66 30.58 -26.43 40.10
CA SER A 66 31.93 -26.51 39.49
C SER A 66 32.05 -25.49 38.36
N LEU A 67 33.28 -25.06 38.06
CA LEU A 67 33.54 -24.14 36.95
C LEU A 67 33.04 -24.73 35.63
N GLU A 68 33.42 -25.99 35.35
CA GLU A 68 33.02 -26.72 34.14
C GLU A 68 31.49 -26.76 33.95
N ARG A 69 30.73 -27.17 34.99
CA ARG A 69 29.26 -27.20 34.91
C ARG A 69 28.67 -25.80 34.75
N THR A 70 29.28 -24.80 35.37
CA THR A 70 28.85 -23.41 35.22
C THR A 70 29.06 -22.91 33.80
N GLU A 71 30.19 -23.24 33.17
CA GLU A 71 30.48 -22.87 31.77
C GLU A 71 29.51 -23.55 30.78
N GLU A 72 29.18 -24.82 31.01
CA GLU A 72 28.14 -25.53 30.24
C GLU A 72 26.79 -24.81 30.34
N LEU A 73 26.33 -24.53 31.58
CA LEU A 73 25.07 -23.84 31.81
C LEU A 73 25.08 -22.43 31.22
N LEU A 74 26.16 -21.67 31.35
CA LEU A 74 26.29 -20.34 30.76
C LEU A 74 26.16 -20.40 29.24
N LYS A 75 26.79 -21.38 28.59
CA LYS A 75 26.65 -21.58 27.14
C LYS A 75 25.20 -21.87 26.74
N GLU A 76 24.54 -22.79 27.44
CA GLU A 76 23.12 -23.11 27.20
C GLU A 76 22.22 -21.88 27.42
N MET A 77 22.44 -21.16 28.52
CA MET A 77 21.72 -19.93 28.88
C MET A 77 21.90 -18.83 27.84
N SER A 78 23.10 -18.69 27.26
CA SER A 78 23.36 -17.75 26.16
C SER A 78 22.62 -18.14 24.89
N VAL A 79 22.55 -19.42 24.55
CA VAL A 79 21.76 -19.90 23.40
C VAL A 79 20.27 -19.65 23.62
N ILE A 80 19.76 -19.95 24.83
CA ILE A 80 18.37 -19.67 25.24
C ILE A 80 18.06 -18.17 25.17
N GLY A 81 19.03 -17.32 25.50
CA GLY A 81 18.87 -15.87 25.51
C GLY A 81 18.56 -15.28 26.88
N ILE A 82 18.79 -16.02 27.98
CA ILE A 82 18.60 -15.46 29.33
C ILE A 82 19.79 -14.60 29.79
N ILE A 83 20.96 -14.74 29.15
CA ILE A 83 22.16 -13.93 29.41
C ILE A 83 22.79 -13.43 28.11
N GLU A 84 23.56 -12.35 28.23
CA GLU A 84 24.36 -11.74 27.16
C GLU A 84 25.85 -11.70 27.51
N TYR A 85 26.69 -11.31 26.56
CA TYR A 85 28.14 -11.24 26.72
C TYR A 85 28.64 -9.81 26.87
N ASN A 86 29.80 -9.67 27.52
CA ASN A 86 30.52 -8.42 27.67
C ASN A 86 32.03 -8.67 27.56
N TRP A 87 32.69 -7.93 26.68
CA TRP A 87 34.15 -7.88 26.53
C TRP A 87 34.71 -6.48 26.78
N GLU A 88 33.87 -5.53 27.17
CA GLU A 88 34.27 -4.19 27.57
C GLU A 88 34.86 -4.18 29.00
N ASN A 89 36.03 -4.78 29.14
CA ASN A 89 36.91 -4.73 30.31
C ASN A 89 38.38 -4.55 29.87
N GLU A 90 39.27 -4.22 30.81
CA GLU A 90 40.64 -3.76 30.51
C GLU A 90 41.46 -4.76 29.66
N ASP A 91 41.28 -6.05 29.89
CA ASP A 91 41.99 -7.17 29.25
C ASP A 91 41.14 -7.90 28.18
N ARG A 92 39.93 -7.41 27.91
CA ARG A 92 38.95 -7.95 26.93
C ARG A 92 38.66 -9.44 27.10
N HIS A 93 38.61 -9.95 28.33
CA HIS A 93 38.15 -11.31 28.59
C HIS A 93 36.61 -11.39 28.56
N LYS A 94 36.08 -12.59 28.28
CA LYS A 94 34.62 -12.81 28.21
C LYS A 94 33.99 -12.74 29.60
N GLN A 95 32.96 -11.90 29.73
CA GLN A 95 32.09 -11.83 30.90
C GLN A 95 30.64 -12.07 30.49
N TYR A 96 29.82 -12.44 31.47
CA TYR A 96 28.40 -12.71 31.28
C TYR A 96 27.58 -11.68 32.06
N ILE A 97 26.50 -11.20 31.44
CA ILE A 97 25.55 -10.27 32.03
C ILE A 97 24.18 -10.95 32.08
N LEU A 98 23.50 -10.82 33.21
CA LEU A 98 22.06 -11.06 33.31
C LEU A 98 21.34 -9.76 32.92
N PRO A 99 20.77 -9.63 31.71
CA PRO A 99 20.09 -8.41 31.29
C PRO A 99 18.74 -8.25 32.01
N MET A 100 18.15 -7.07 31.85
CA MET A 100 16.71 -6.88 32.13
C MET A 100 15.85 -7.54 31.05
N PHE A 101 14.52 -7.42 31.11
CA PHE A 101 13.66 -8.05 30.11
C PHE A 101 13.75 -7.46 28.71
N VAL A 102 13.45 -6.16 28.57
CA VAL A 102 13.33 -5.49 27.27
C VAL A 102 13.93 -4.08 27.33
N PRO A 103 14.87 -3.75 26.44
CA PRO A 103 15.65 -4.68 25.63
C PRO A 103 16.47 -5.64 26.51
N GLY A 104 16.59 -6.91 26.13
CA GLY A 104 17.29 -7.91 26.95
C GLY A 104 16.76 -9.33 26.75
N CYS A 105 16.60 -10.09 27.84
CA CYS A 105 16.44 -11.54 27.74
C CYS A 105 15.22 -11.99 26.93
N ALA A 106 14.09 -11.27 27.00
CA ALA A 106 12.91 -11.62 26.23
C ALA A 106 13.14 -11.44 24.71
N GLU A 107 13.89 -10.41 24.32
CA GLU A 107 14.29 -10.19 22.94
C GLU A 107 15.26 -11.27 22.45
N PHE A 108 16.27 -11.59 23.24
CA PHE A 108 17.27 -12.60 22.88
C PHE A 108 16.69 -14.02 22.78
N MET A 109 15.69 -14.34 23.62
CA MET A 109 14.90 -15.57 23.49
C MET A 109 14.18 -15.64 22.14
N VAL A 110 13.62 -14.52 21.68
CA VAL A 110 12.90 -14.47 20.39
C VAL A 110 13.86 -14.47 19.20
N MET A 111 15.08 -13.99 19.36
CA MET A 111 16.12 -14.10 18.32
C MET A 111 16.50 -15.55 18.00
N ASN A 112 16.21 -16.52 18.88
CA ASN A 112 16.38 -17.95 18.60
C ASN A 112 15.14 -18.53 17.89
N GLY A 113 15.21 -18.62 16.55
CA GLY A 113 14.08 -19.05 15.71
C GLY A 113 13.51 -20.42 16.07
N PRO A 114 14.33 -21.49 16.11
CA PRO A 114 13.89 -22.83 16.52
C PRO A 114 13.23 -22.86 17.91
N GLN A 115 13.75 -22.08 18.86
CA GLN A 115 13.17 -21.97 20.19
C GLN A 115 11.78 -21.33 20.16
N VAL A 116 11.57 -20.26 19.40
CA VAL A 116 10.26 -19.60 19.29
C VAL A 116 9.22 -20.53 18.66
N GLU A 117 9.60 -21.34 17.68
CA GLU A 117 8.67 -22.31 17.09
C GLU A 117 8.31 -23.44 18.08
N ALA A 118 9.25 -23.86 18.93
CA ALA A 118 9.01 -24.87 19.96
C ALA A 118 8.25 -24.33 21.18
N HIS A 119 8.44 -23.05 21.50
CA HIS A 119 7.89 -22.36 22.67
C HIS A 119 7.23 -21.04 22.25
N PRO A 120 6.10 -21.09 21.51
CA PRO A 120 5.45 -19.89 20.99
C PRO A 120 5.03 -18.89 22.08
N GLU A 121 4.83 -19.35 23.32
CA GLU A 121 4.58 -18.50 24.47
C GLU A 121 5.66 -17.42 24.65
N ILE A 122 6.93 -17.67 24.29
CA ILE A 122 7.98 -16.65 24.46
C ILE A 122 7.75 -15.41 23.58
N ALA A 123 7.03 -15.55 22.46
CA ALA A 123 6.61 -14.42 21.64
C ALA A 123 5.57 -13.55 22.36
N ASP A 124 4.61 -14.17 23.05
CA ASP A 124 3.63 -13.45 23.89
C ASP A 124 4.32 -12.78 25.07
N PHE A 125 5.26 -13.47 25.70
CA PHE A 125 6.04 -12.94 26.80
C PHE A 125 6.81 -11.67 26.39
N PHE A 126 7.53 -11.70 25.26
CA PHE A 126 8.23 -10.52 24.75
C PHE A 126 7.27 -9.35 24.45
N GLU A 127 6.04 -9.63 24.02
CA GLU A 127 5.05 -8.59 23.69
C GLU A 127 4.59 -7.89 24.97
N GLN A 128 4.22 -8.70 25.97
CA GLN A 128 3.77 -8.20 27.26
C GLN A 128 4.88 -7.44 28.00
N MET A 129 6.10 -7.95 27.99
CA MET A 129 7.25 -7.27 28.62
C MET A 129 7.64 -5.97 27.93
N SER A 130 7.29 -5.79 26.65
CA SER A 130 7.48 -4.51 25.97
C SER A 130 6.45 -3.44 26.36
N ARG A 131 5.42 -3.77 27.17
CA ARG A 131 4.31 -2.87 27.53
C ARG A 131 4.08 -2.75 29.04
N LEU A 132 3.96 -3.89 29.75
CA LEU A 132 3.55 -3.92 31.16
C LEU A 132 4.48 -3.14 32.10
N PRO A 133 5.82 -3.18 31.96
CA PRO A 133 6.70 -2.37 32.81
C PRO A 133 6.52 -0.85 32.61
N LEU A 134 6.02 -0.45 31.44
CA LEU A 134 6.01 0.92 30.97
C LEU A 134 4.71 1.66 31.25
N GLU A 135 3.61 0.92 31.47
CA GLU A 135 2.26 1.46 31.71
C GLU A 135 2.21 2.64 32.68
N LYS A 136 2.92 2.56 33.81
CA LYS A 136 2.93 3.62 34.82
C LYS A 136 3.96 4.71 34.56
N VAL A 137 5.01 4.41 33.79
CA VAL A 137 6.22 5.23 33.67
C VAL A 137 6.19 6.13 32.44
N THR A 138 5.59 5.68 31.34
CA THR A 138 5.59 6.39 30.04
C THR A 138 5.18 7.87 30.09
N PRO A 139 4.20 8.32 30.90
CA PRO A 139 3.83 9.74 30.94
C PRO A 139 4.86 10.62 31.66
N MET A 140 5.86 10.00 32.30
CA MET A 140 6.93 10.63 33.08
C MET A 140 8.28 10.51 32.39
N VAL A 141 8.33 9.95 31.17
CA VAL A 141 9.55 9.85 30.38
C VAL A 141 9.88 11.22 29.79
N PRO A 142 11.01 11.84 30.16
CA PRO A 142 11.45 13.09 29.56
C PRO A 142 11.89 12.87 28.10
N PRO A 143 12.06 13.94 27.30
CA PRO A 143 12.80 13.86 26.05
C PRO A 143 14.14 13.15 26.28
N GLY A 144 14.50 12.23 25.36
CA GLY A 144 15.71 11.41 25.47
C GLY A 144 15.46 10.05 26.09
N GLY A 145 14.21 9.70 26.39
CA GLY A 145 13.81 8.36 26.81
C GLY A 145 14.24 7.96 28.23
N ALA A 146 15.19 8.68 28.85
CA ALA A 146 15.73 8.39 30.19
C ALA A 146 16.25 6.94 30.37
N GLY A 147 16.90 6.38 29.34
CA GLY A 147 17.41 5.00 29.41
C GLY A 147 16.30 3.94 29.38
N ILE A 148 15.18 4.28 28.73
CA ILE A 148 14.05 3.38 28.50
C ILE A 148 13.88 3.22 26.98
N GLY A 149 13.90 1.97 26.52
CA GLY A 149 13.56 1.62 25.14
C GLY A 149 14.66 1.95 24.13
N MET A 150 14.22 2.41 22.96
CA MET A 150 15.04 2.62 21.76
C MET A 150 14.96 4.08 21.32
N HIS A 151 16.03 4.62 20.76
CA HIS A 151 16.12 5.98 20.25
C HIS A 151 16.12 5.99 18.72
N VAL A 152 15.26 6.79 18.10
CA VAL A 152 15.20 6.95 16.64
C VAL A 152 16.40 7.76 16.17
N ILE A 153 17.13 7.21 15.19
CA ILE A 153 18.14 7.94 14.43
C ILE A 153 17.48 8.43 13.14
N PRO A 154 17.48 9.74 12.86
CA PRO A 154 17.01 10.25 11.58
C PRO A 154 17.83 9.65 10.43
N VAL A 155 17.22 9.50 9.26
CA VAL A 155 18.01 9.23 8.05
C VAL A 155 19.06 10.33 7.91
N GLU A 156 20.34 9.97 7.91
CA GLU A 156 21.44 10.94 8.05
C GLU A 156 21.42 12.00 6.94
N LYS A 157 21.12 11.60 5.70
CA LYS A 157 20.98 12.53 4.55
C LYS A 157 19.82 13.54 4.72
N ALA A 158 18.89 13.31 5.64
CA ALA A 158 17.80 14.21 5.96
C ALA A 158 18.17 15.27 7.01
N ILE A 159 19.31 15.11 7.70
CA ILE A 159 19.79 16.09 8.67
C ILE A 159 20.42 17.25 7.90
N PRO A 160 19.93 18.49 8.04
CA PRO A 160 20.50 19.61 7.32
C PRO A 160 21.92 19.91 7.80
N ALA A 161 22.86 20.05 6.85
CA ALA A 161 24.27 20.34 7.15
C ALA A 161 24.48 21.62 7.97
N ALA A 162 23.55 22.58 7.89
CA ALA A 162 23.61 23.86 8.60
C ALA A 162 23.19 23.79 10.08
N GLN A 163 22.69 22.65 10.57
CA GLN A 163 22.24 22.52 11.96
C GLN A 163 23.34 21.93 12.86
N GLN A 164 23.50 22.49 14.07
CA GLN A 164 24.31 21.89 15.13
C GLN A 164 23.67 20.56 15.55
N SER A 165 24.21 19.45 15.05
CA SER A 165 23.79 18.09 15.37
C SER A 165 24.74 17.46 16.39
N ALA A 166 24.23 16.50 17.16
CA ALA A 166 25.04 15.72 18.10
C ALA A 166 25.54 14.43 17.43
N SER A 167 26.73 13.96 17.78
CA SER A 167 27.31 12.74 17.17
C SER A 167 26.39 11.52 17.26
N VAL A 168 25.66 11.37 18.38
CA VAL A 168 24.71 10.27 18.61
C VAL A 168 23.53 10.23 17.62
N GLU A 169 23.28 11.34 16.93
CA GLU A 169 22.20 11.48 15.94
C GLU A 169 22.60 10.98 14.54
N HIS A 170 23.85 10.56 14.34
CA HIS A 170 24.38 10.11 13.05
C HIS A 170 24.63 8.60 13.04
N ILE A 171 24.13 7.91 12.02
CA ILE A 171 24.40 6.47 11.90
C ILE A 171 25.88 6.21 11.61
N SER A 172 26.51 7.09 10.82
CA SER A 172 27.94 7.04 10.49
C SER A 172 28.84 7.11 11.73
N TYR A 173 28.47 7.88 12.76
CA TYR A 173 29.20 7.94 14.02
C TYR A 173 29.25 6.56 14.69
N TRP A 174 28.11 5.88 14.78
CA TRP A 174 28.01 4.56 15.41
C TRP A 174 28.74 3.49 14.62
N LEU A 175 28.62 3.50 13.30
CA LEU A 175 29.37 2.57 12.44
C LEU A 175 30.88 2.78 12.63
N ASN A 176 31.36 4.03 12.58
CA ASN A 176 32.78 4.33 12.82
C ASN A 176 33.26 3.91 14.21
N LYS A 177 32.42 4.02 15.24
CA LYS A 177 32.75 3.63 16.61
C LYS A 177 32.99 2.12 16.74
N TYR A 178 32.19 1.30 16.06
CA TYR A 178 32.25 -0.16 16.10
C TYR A 178 32.89 -0.76 14.85
N LYS A 179 33.82 -0.01 14.24
CA LYS A 179 34.45 -0.37 12.97
C LYS A 179 34.91 -1.83 12.95
N ASP A 180 34.56 -2.52 11.87
CA ASP A 180 34.89 -3.91 11.58
C ASP A 180 34.32 -4.94 12.58
N LYS A 181 33.29 -4.55 13.35
CA LYS A 181 32.63 -5.43 14.32
C LYS A 181 31.10 -5.39 14.20
N TYR A 182 30.59 -5.99 13.12
CA TYR A 182 29.16 -6.05 12.80
C TYR A 182 28.68 -7.48 12.59
N ALA A 183 27.48 -7.78 13.06
CA ALA A 183 26.75 -8.98 12.68
C ALA A 183 25.30 -8.63 12.35
N VAL A 184 24.64 -9.44 11.56
CA VAL A 184 23.21 -9.32 11.28
C VAL A 184 22.46 -10.57 11.72
N GLY A 185 21.27 -10.36 12.26
CA GLY A 185 20.32 -11.41 12.60
C GLY A 185 18.89 -11.03 12.22
N ALA A 186 18.00 -12.01 12.34
CA ALA A 186 16.58 -11.82 12.10
C ALA A 186 15.96 -10.82 13.11
N CYS A 187 15.01 -10.01 12.65
CA CYS A 187 14.30 -9.09 13.54
C CYS A 187 13.37 -9.84 14.52
N SER A 188 13.69 -9.76 15.81
CA SER A 188 12.91 -10.33 16.93
C SER A 188 11.44 -9.91 16.90
N CYS A 189 11.17 -8.61 16.68
CA CYS A 189 9.82 -8.07 16.64
C CYS A 189 8.98 -8.63 15.48
N ARG A 190 9.57 -8.77 14.28
CA ARG A 190 8.86 -9.35 13.12
C ARG A 190 8.51 -10.81 13.36
N ARG A 191 9.48 -11.59 13.85
CA ARG A 191 9.28 -13.01 14.21
C ARG A 191 8.18 -13.18 15.26
N GLN A 192 8.21 -12.36 16.31
CA GLN A 192 7.17 -12.37 17.33
C GLN A 192 5.78 -12.15 16.73
N GLN A 193 5.61 -11.08 15.93
CA GLN A 193 4.29 -10.78 15.38
C GLN A 193 3.81 -11.88 14.42
N ARG A 194 4.72 -12.48 13.66
CA ARG A 194 4.45 -13.65 12.82
C ARG A 194 3.88 -14.80 13.65
N VAL A 195 4.56 -15.18 14.74
CA VAL A 195 4.16 -16.30 15.61
C VAL A 195 2.83 -16.03 16.30
N ARG A 196 2.57 -14.77 16.67
CA ARG A 196 1.29 -14.31 17.25
C ARG A 196 0.13 -14.22 16.26
N GLY A 197 0.36 -14.39 14.96
CA GLY A 197 -0.65 -14.14 13.93
C GLY A 197 -1.00 -12.66 13.73
N GLU A 198 -0.16 -11.75 14.22
CA GLU A 198 -0.35 -10.30 14.19
C GLU A 198 0.62 -9.57 13.23
N GLY A 199 1.29 -10.30 12.35
CA GLY A 199 2.15 -9.71 11.31
C GLY A 199 1.35 -8.79 10.38
N THR A 200 1.99 -7.75 9.83
CA THR A 200 1.29 -6.70 9.04
C THR A 200 1.75 -6.65 7.57
N GLY A 201 2.17 -7.78 7.02
CA GLY A 201 2.91 -7.88 5.74
C GLY A 201 4.42 -7.53 5.82
N GLU A 202 4.94 -7.21 7.00
CA GLU A 202 6.38 -6.90 7.17
C GLU A 202 7.15 -8.17 7.52
N ILE A 203 7.69 -8.82 6.49
CA ILE A 203 8.20 -10.20 6.57
C ILE A 203 9.51 -10.27 7.35
N GLU A 204 9.72 -11.38 8.07
CA GLU A 204 10.96 -11.65 8.79
C GLU A 204 12.16 -11.62 7.83
N GLY A 205 13.26 -11.01 8.28
CA GLY A 205 14.49 -10.84 7.50
C GLY A 205 15.64 -10.32 8.35
N GLU A 206 16.84 -10.34 7.77
CA GLU A 206 18.12 -9.89 8.34
C GLU A 206 18.18 -8.35 8.42
N LEU A 207 17.50 -7.80 9.43
CA LEU A 207 17.28 -6.35 9.61
C LEU A 207 17.80 -5.81 10.95
N CYS A 208 18.28 -6.68 11.83
CA CYS A 208 18.85 -6.31 13.13
C CYS A 208 20.36 -6.41 13.06
N ILE A 209 21.05 -5.26 13.11
CA ILE A 209 22.51 -5.19 13.01
C ILE A 209 23.07 -5.10 14.44
N GLY A 210 23.70 -6.15 14.92
CA GLY A 210 24.46 -6.13 16.17
C GLY A 210 25.84 -5.51 15.95
N VAL A 211 26.30 -4.73 16.92
CA VAL A 211 27.60 -4.05 16.88
C VAL A 211 28.43 -4.38 18.14
N GLY A 212 29.75 -4.39 18.01
CA GLY A 212 30.63 -4.67 19.15
C GLY A 212 30.39 -6.06 19.75
N ASP A 213 30.25 -6.12 21.08
CA ASP A 213 30.00 -7.36 21.84
C ASP A 213 28.74 -8.10 21.38
N MET A 214 27.71 -7.38 20.91
CA MET A 214 26.50 -8.00 20.39
C MET A 214 26.75 -8.73 19.08
N ALA A 215 27.69 -8.27 18.26
CA ALA A 215 28.05 -8.97 17.03
C ALA A 215 28.63 -10.35 17.36
N ASP A 216 29.54 -10.42 18.33
CA ASP A 216 30.08 -11.69 18.84
C ASP A 216 28.97 -12.58 19.42
N TYR A 217 28.09 -12.02 20.25
CA TYR A 217 26.98 -12.75 20.85
C TYR A 217 26.05 -13.38 19.80
N LEU A 218 25.69 -12.63 18.77
CA LEU A 218 24.83 -13.13 17.69
C LEU A 218 25.48 -14.32 16.97
N VAL A 219 26.77 -14.23 16.64
CA VAL A 219 27.47 -15.30 15.92
C VAL A 219 27.71 -16.51 16.82
N GLU A 220 28.25 -16.31 18.02
CA GLU A 220 28.58 -17.41 18.95
C GLU A 220 27.35 -18.19 19.41
N THR A 221 26.17 -17.55 19.46
CA THR A 221 24.92 -18.21 19.85
C THR A 221 24.10 -18.71 18.67
N GLY A 222 24.61 -18.59 17.43
CA GLY A 222 23.94 -19.07 16.21
C GLY A 222 22.68 -18.25 15.83
N LYS A 223 22.57 -17.02 16.31
CA LYS A 223 21.44 -16.11 16.07
C LYS A 223 21.67 -15.14 14.90
N GLY A 224 22.90 -15.07 14.40
CA GLY A 224 23.28 -14.21 13.29
C GLY A 224 24.64 -14.57 12.70
N ARG A 225 25.12 -13.73 11.79
CA ARG A 225 26.40 -13.90 11.09
C ARG A 225 27.14 -12.58 10.99
N TYR A 226 28.46 -12.63 10.92
CA TYR A 226 29.28 -11.45 10.64
C TYR A 226 28.97 -10.89 9.25
N ILE A 227 29.03 -9.56 9.15
CA ILE A 227 28.88 -8.81 7.91
C ILE A 227 29.91 -7.68 7.84
N ASP A 228 30.23 -7.23 6.63
CA ASP A 228 31.07 -6.05 6.42
C ASP A 228 30.26 -4.75 6.37
N ILE A 229 30.97 -3.63 6.26
CA ILE A 229 30.35 -2.31 6.20
C ILE A 229 29.51 -2.11 4.92
N ASP A 230 29.86 -2.73 3.81
CA ASP A 230 29.13 -2.56 2.55
C ASP A 230 27.76 -3.24 2.64
N GLU A 231 27.70 -4.43 3.25
CA GLU A 231 26.45 -5.13 3.54
C GLU A 231 25.59 -4.37 4.57
N VAL A 232 26.21 -3.81 5.63
CA VAL A 232 25.52 -2.91 6.57
C VAL A 232 24.85 -1.74 5.83
N MET A 233 25.60 -1.05 4.96
CA MET A 233 25.09 0.10 4.22
C MET A 233 23.99 -0.30 3.23
N ALA A 234 24.11 -1.47 2.61
CA ALA A 234 23.07 -2.01 1.73
C ALA A 234 21.76 -2.29 2.49
N ILE A 235 21.84 -2.87 3.70
CA ILE A 235 20.67 -3.09 4.58
C ILE A 235 20.02 -1.76 4.96
N LEU A 236 20.80 -0.78 5.42
CA LEU A 236 20.29 0.54 5.81
C LEU A 236 19.59 1.26 4.64
N LYS A 237 20.19 1.22 3.44
CA LYS A 237 19.60 1.83 2.24
C LYS A 237 18.28 1.16 1.83
N ARG A 238 18.22 -0.19 1.86
CA ARG A 238 16.98 -0.93 1.59
C ARG A 238 15.92 -0.64 2.65
N ALA A 239 16.30 -0.54 3.92
CA ALA A 239 15.40 -0.17 5.01
C ALA A 239 14.78 1.21 4.77
N GLU A 240 15.56 2.22 4.42
CA GLU A 240 15.05 3.56 4.06
C GLU A 240 14.11 3.53 2.84
N LYS A 241 14.47 2.76 1.81
CA LYS A 241 13.64 2.58 0.60
C LYS A 241 12.27 2.01 0.97
N ASN A 242 12.22 1.03 1.88
CA ASN A 242 11.00 0.41 2.39
C ASN A 242 10.30 1.24 3.49
N GLY A 243 10.91 2.33 3.95
CA GLY A 243 10.36 3.21 4.99
C GLY A 243 10.46 2.67 6.41
N PHE A 244 11.44 1.79 6.66
CA PHE A 244 11.76 1.33 8.01
C PHE A 244 12.55 2.40 8.75
N VAL A 245 12.35 2.47 10.06
CA VAL A 245 12.91 3.50 10.92
C VAL A 245 14.17 2.97 11.60
N HIS A 246 15.29 3.68 11.42
CA HIS A 246 16.53 3.38 12.13
C HIS A 246 16.38 3.71 13.61
N GLN A 247 16.70 2.74 14.46
CA GLN A 247 16.68 2.88 15.91
C GLN A 247 17.93 2.28 16.53
N ILE A 248 18.42 2.91 17.59
CA ILE A 248 19.50 2.40 18.43
C ILE A 248 19.01 2.21 19.86
N THR A 249 19.77 1.46 20.63
CA THR A 249 19.48 1.17 22.02
C THR A 249 19.83 2.37 22.89
N ASN A 250 18.93 2.79 23.78
CA ASN A 250 19.15 3.95 24.65
C ASN A 250 19.60 3.57 26.08
N ILE A 251 19.60 2.28 26.40
CA ILE A 251 19.73 1.80 27.79
C ILE A 251 21.15 1.87 28.37
N ASP A 252 22.18 2.04 27.53
CA ASP A 252 23.59 2.07 27.96
C ASP A 252 24.19 3.48 27.96
N GLY A 253 23.38 4.51 27.67
CA GLY A 253 23.78 5.91 27.60
C GLY A 253 24.37 6.33 26.26
N GLU A 254 24.98 7.52 26.22
CA GLU A 254 25.46 8.17 24.98
C GLU A 254 26.72 7.52 24.39
N ASP A 255 27.40 6.67 25.16
CA ASP A 255 28.69 6.10 24.78
C ASP A 255 28.60 4.66 24.28
N LYS A 256 27.44 4.00 24.35
CA LYS A 256 27.34 2.59 23.97
C LYS A 256 25.98 2.27 23.36
N ILE A 257 26.00 1.51 22.28
CA ILE A 257 24.85 0.82 21.73
C ILE A 257 25.23 -0.65 21.49
N PHE A 258 24.25 -1.54 21.49
CA PHE A 258 24.49 -2.94 21.15
C PHE A 258 23.86 -3.34 19.80
N ALA A 259 22.90 -2.57 19.30
CA ALA A 259 22.27 -2.84 18.01
C ALA A 259 21.78 -1.57 17.28
N ILE A 260 21.72 -1.68 15.97
CA ILE A 260 21.03 -0.80 15.03
C ILE A 260 19.86 -1.61 14.43
N CYS A 261 18.64 -1.18 14.72
CA CYS A 261 17.41 -1.83 14.26
C CYS A 261 16.77 -1.07 13.09
N ASN A 262 16.31 -1.81 12.08
CA ASN A 262 15.55 -1.27 10.93
C ASN A 262 14.05 -1.55 11.09
N CYS A 263 13.38 -0.70 11.87
CA CYS A 263 12.09 -1.00 12.46
C CYS A 263 10.90 -0.71 11.53
N ALA A 264 10.11 -1.74 11.25
CA ALA A 264 8.84 -1.59 10.57
C ALA A 264 7.74 -1.10 11.53
N PRO A 265 6.94 -0.08 11.15
CA PRO A 265 5.99 0.57 12.08
C PRO A 265 4.87 -0.34 12.61
N GLY A 266 4.41 -1.31 11.80
CA GLY A 266 3.32 -2.21 12.18
C GLY A 266 3.70 -3.29 13.20
N VAL A 267 5.01 -3.55 13.37
CA VAL A 267 5.54 -4.73 14.08
C VAL A 267 6.56 -4.40 15.17
N CYS A 268 7.31 -3.29 15.08
CA CYS A 268 8.35 -2.94 16.05
C CYS A 268 7.77 -2.59 17.44
N ASN A 269 8.19 -3.30 18.49
CA ASN A 269 7.69 -3.06 19.84
C ASN A 269 7.97 -1.65 20.36
N ALA A 270 9.16 -1.10 20.11
CA ALA A 270 9.48 0.27 20.56
C ALA A 270 8.53 1.32 19.95
N LEU A 271 8.30 1.28 18.63
CA LEU A 271 7.40 2.21 17.97
C LEU A 271 5.94 1.99 18.35
N ARG A 272 5.53 0.73 18.50
CA ARG A 272 4.15 0.35 18.84
C ARG A 272 3.82 0.79 20.27
N THR A 273 4.72 0.57 21.21
CA THR A 273 4.55 0.97 22.61
C THR A 273 4.47 2.49 22.77
N SER A 274 5.34 3.24 22.08
CA SER A 274 5.29 4.71 22.06
C SER A 274 3.95 5.24 21.52
N GLN A 275 3.40 4.59 20.50
CA GLN A 275 2.11 4.97 19.92
C GLN A 275 0.92 4.53 20.79
N LEU A 276 0.96 3.33 21.37
CA LEU A 276 -0.07 2.83 22.29
C LEU A 276 -0.26 3.77 23.48
N PHE A 277 0.83 4.13 24.17
CA PHE A 277 0.78 5.07 25.30
C PHE A 277 0.64 6.53 24.85
N ASN A 278 0.64 6.75 23.54
CA ASN A 278 0.39 8.01 22.87
C ASN A 278 1.38 9.11 23.31
N THR A 279 2.65 8.72 23.52
CA THR A 279 3.74 9.61 23.93
C THR A 279 4.99 9.38 23.08
N PRO A 280 5.51 10.41 22.39
CA PRO A 280 6.65 10.25 21.48
C PRO A 280 8.00 10.18 22.21
N ASN A 281 8.09 10.60 23.48
CA ASN A 281 9.36 10.83 24.18
C ASN A 281 10.20 9.57 24.41
N MET A 282 9.57 8.41 24.32
CA MET A 282 10.24 7.11 24.43
C MET A 282 11.12 6.77 23.23
N SER A 283 10.78 7.27 22.04
CA SER A 283 11.49 6.88 20.81
C SER A 283 11.96 8.05 19.97
N ARG A 284 11.42 9.26 20.17
CA ARG A 284 11.70 10.39 19.28
C ARG A 284 13.17 10.82 19.27
N SER A 285 13.61 11.29 18.10
CA SER A 285 14.87 12.02 17.95
C SER A 285 14.71 13.50 18.34
N ALA A 286 15.81 14.27 18.25
CA ALA A 286 15.79 15.72 18.43
C ALA A 286 15.11 16.49 17.29
N TYR A 287 14.67 15.80 16.24
CA TYR A 287 14.17 16.41 15.02
C TYR A 287 12.65 16.33 14.91
N VAL A 288 12.08 17.35 14.28
CA VAL A 288 10.67 17.42 13.91
C VAL A 288 10.59 17.79 12.44
N ALA A 289 9.75 17.07 11.69
CA ALA A 289 9.55 17.38 10.28
C ALA A 289 8.67 18.63 10.13
N LYS A 290 9.07 19.56 9.28
CA LYS A 290 8.29 20.74 8.90
C LYS A 290 8.05 20.74 7.41
N VAL A 291 6.83 21.06 7.01
CA VAL A 291 6.43 21.16 5.61
C VAL A 291 6.42 22.63 5.22
N ASP A 292 7.03 22.94 4.08
CA ASP A 292 6.77 24.18 3.34
C ASP A 292 5.52 23.97 2.47
N PRO A 293 4.38 24.60 2.79
CA PRO A 293 3.16 24.45 2.01
C PRO A 293 3.32 24.99 0.58
N ALA A 294 4.19 25.97 0.34
CA ALA A 294 4.36 26.57 -0.99
C ALA A 294 4.93 25.54 -1.99
N SER A 295 5.95 24.80 -1.57
CA SER A 295 6.58 23.73 -2.36
C SER A 295 5.81 22.40 -2.32
N CYS A 296 4.96 22.20 -1.31
CA CYS A 296 4.19 20.95 -1.18
C CYS A 296 3.12 20.82 -2.28
N VAL A 297 3.03 19.62 -2.84
CA VAL A 297 2.10 19.25 -3.92
C VAL A 297 1.11 18.16 -3.52
N ALA A 298 1.02 17.80 -2.23
CA ALA A 298 0.12 16.76 -1.74
C ALA A 298 0.14 15.43 -2.52
N CYS A 299 1.32 14.98 -3.00
CA CYS A 299 1.42 13.68 -3.68
C CYS A 299 1.05 12.51 -2.74
N GLY A 300 1.28 12.67 -1.42
CA GLY A 300 0.91 11.71 -0.38
C GLY A 300 2.00 10.68 -0.04
N ARG A 301 3.13 10.69 -0.75
CA ARG A 301 4.22 9.71 -0.51
C ARG A 301 4.75 9.77 0.92
N CYS A 302 4.97 10.96 1.47
CA CYS A 302 5.39 11.13 2.86
C CYS A 302 4.36 10.62 3.89
N VAL A 303 3.07 10.64 3.54
CA VAL A 303 1.96 10.14 4.37
C VAL A 303 1.93 8.61 4.37
N GLU A 304 2.08 7.99 3.19
CA GLU A 304 2.12 6.53 3.03
C GLU A 304 3.23 5.87 3.87
N PHE A 305 4.38 6.53 3.97
CA PHE A 305 5.56 6.05 4.71
C PHE A 305 5.69 6.64 6.13
N CYS A 306 4.73 7.43 6.61
CA CYS A 306 4.82 7.97 7.97
C CYS A 306 4.64 6.84 9.00
N PRO A 307 5.61 6.62 9.91
CA PRO A 307 5.56 5.49 10.84
C PRO A 307 4.49 5.67 11.93
N THR A 308 4.20 6.92 12.31
CA THR A 308 3.29 7.24 13.40
C THR A 308 1.98 7.89 12.94
N GLY A 309 1.79 8.11 11.64
CA GLY A 309 0.67 8.90 11.10
C GLY A 309 0.70 10.35 11.56
N ALA A 310 1.88 10.91 11.82
CA ALA A 310 2.09 12.33 12.11
C ALA A 310 1.90 13.20 10.85
N ALA A 311 2.31 12.71 9.68
CA ALA A 311 2.07 13.35 8.40
C ALA A 311 0.73 12.88 7.83
N LYS A 312 -0.16 13.82 7.48
CA LYS A 312 -1.43 13.55 6.78
C LYS A 312 -1.66 14.59 5.69
N LEU A 313 -2.47 14.24 4.70
CA LEU A 313 -2.94 15.20 3.71
C LEU A 313 -4.01 16.11 4.31
N GLY A 314 -3.95 17.38 3.93
CA GLY A 314 -4.93 18.40 4.23
C GLY A 314 -5.14 19.34 3.05
N GLN A 315 -6.00 20.33 3.26
CA GLN A 315 -6.29 21.42 2.33
C GLN A 315 -5.22 22.53 2.46
N LYS A 316 -4.78 23.02 1.30
CA LYS A 316 -3.84 24.14 1.18
C LYS A 316 -4.54 25.47 0.86
N LEU A 317 -5.65 25.42 0.12
CA LEU A 317 -6.41 26.61 -0.25
C LEU A 317 -7.10 27.23 0.97
N CYS A 318 -7.15 28.56 1.02
CA CYS A 318 -7.82 29.28 2.11
C CYS A 318 -9.32 28.96 2.13
N THR A 319 -9.88 28.89 3.34
CA THR A 319 -11.32 28.83 3.56
C THR A 319 -11.92 30.24 3.60
N LYS A 320 -13.25 30.38 3.65
CA LYS A 320 -13.89 31.68 3.93
C LYS A 320 -13.51 32.26 5.29
N GLU A 321 -13.10 31.40 6.23
CA GLU A 321 -12.64 31.79 7.56
C GLU A 321 -11.11 32.00 7.64
N GLY A 322 -10.38 31.79 6.54
CA GLY A 322 -8.93 31.98 6.44
C GLY A 322 -8.13 30.68 6.33
N GLN A 323 -6.87 30.70 6.79
CA GLN A 323 -6.01 29.52 6.77
C GLN A 323 -6.44 28.50 7.84
N ILE A 324 -6.40 27.22 7.47
CA ILE A 324 -6.82 26.13 8.34
C ILE A 324 -5.74 25.84 9.40
N GLU A 325 -6.16 25.84 10.66
CA GLU A 325 -5.37 25.27 11.75
C GLU A 325 -5.68 23.79 11.94
N TYR A 326 -4.64 22.96 11.98
CA TYR A 326 -4.78 21.52 12.12
C TYR A 326 -4.62 21.07 13.58
N PRO A 327 -5.39 20.07 14.03
CA PRO A 327 -5.30 19.58 15.39
C PRO A 327 -3.91 19.01 15.67
N ARG A 328 -3.43 19.24 16.89
CA ARG A 328 -2.18 18.66 17.40
C ARG A 328 -2.50 17.67 18.51
N GLN A 329 -1.82 16.55 18.49
CA GLN A 329 -1.89 15.56 19.54
C GLN A 329 -1.52 16.19 20.89
N GLU A 330 -2.32 15.90 21.93
CA GLU A 330 -2.00 16.33 23.28
C GLU A 330 -0.75 15.61 23.79
N LEU A 331 0.06 16.29 24.61
CA LEU A 331 1.25 15.70 25.24
C LEU A 331 1.04 15.51 26.75
N PRO A 332 1.65 14.49 27.36
CA PRO A 332 1.50 14.23 28.80
C PRO A 332 2.02 15.38 29.67
N ASP A 333 2.89 16.26 29.17
CA ASP A 333 3.57 17.33 29.90
C ASP A 333 2.68 18.27 30.73
N THR A 334 1.44 18.52 30.29
CA THR A 334 0.58 19.56 30.88
C THR A 334 -0.78 19.09 31.34
N VAL A 335 -1.08 17.79 31.20
CA VAL A 335 -2.37 17.23 31.59
C VAL A 335 -2.21 15.90 32.31
N LYS A 336 -3.24 15.48 33.06
CA LYS A 336 -3.28 14.12 33.61
C LYS A 336 -3.34 13.12 32.45
N TRP A 337 -2.63 12.02 32.61
CA TRP A 337 -2.48 11.00 31.56
C TRP A 337 -2.85 9.65 32.15
N GLY A 338 -4.03 9.15 31.80
CA GLY A 338 -4.49 7.80 32.12
C GLY A 338 -4.73 6.98 30.86
N HIS A 339 -5.38 5.84 31.03
CA HIS A 339 -5.72 4.91 29.95
C HIS A 339 -6.60 5.56 28.88
N GLU A 340 -7.39 6.57 29.23
CA GLU A 340 -8.24 7.34 28.30
C GLU A 340 -7.43 8.15 27.27
N LYS A 341 -6.13 8.33 27.49
CA LYS A 341 -5.21 9.01 26.56
C LYS A 341 -4.46 8.04 25.65
N TRP A 342 -4.57 6.74 25.89
CA TRP A 342 -3.90 5.72 25.09
C TRP A 342 -4.63 5.53 23.77
N ASP A 343 -3.87 5.16 22.73
CA ASP A 343 -4.42 4.81 21.44
C ASP A 343 -4.35 3.28 21.28
N VAL A 344 -5.41 2.56 21.65
CA VAL A 344 -5.45 1.09 21.51
C VAL A 344 -5.48 0.64 20.05
N ASN A 345 -5.93 1.51 19.13
CA ASN A 345 -6.02 1.26 17.70
C ASN A 345 -4.86 1.91 16.94
N PHE A 346 -3.76 2.20 17.62
CA PHE A 346 -2.63 2.96 17.09
C PHE A 346 -2.12 2.43 15.74
N ARG A 347 -2.16 1.12 15.51
CA ARG A 347 -1.78 0.46 14.25
C ARG A 347 -2.58 0.97 13.06
N ASP A 348 -3.89 1.15 13.23
CA ASP A 348 -4.80 1.56 12.17
C ASP A 348 -4.94 3.09 12.13
N ASN A 349 -4.93 3.75 13.29
CA ASN A 349 -4.96 5.21 13.39
C ASN A 349 -3.71 5.86 12.77
N ALA A 350 -2.55 5.19 12.82
CA ALA A 350 -1.35 5.61 12.11
C ALA A 350 -1.47 5.52 10.57
N LYS A 351 -2.50 4.84 10.04
CA LYS A 351 -2.75 4.67 8.60
C LYS A 351 -3.87 5.57 8.07
N ILE A 352 -4.37 6.51 8.87
CA ILE A 352 -5.30 7.55 8.43
C ILE A 352 -4.52 8.56 7.57
N ASN A 353 -4.85 8.66 6.28
CA ASN A 353 -4.06 9.45 5.33
C ASN A 353 -4.46 10.93 5.23
N CYS A 354 -5.65 11.30 5.70
CA CYS A 354 -6.25 12.61 5.44
C CYS A 354 -6.87 13.18 6.71
N TYR A 355 -6.82 14.50 6.87
CA TYR A 355 -7.67 15.22 7.83
C TYR A 355 -9.09 15.40 7.28
N ASP A 356 -10.04 15.69 8.16
CA ASP A 356 -11.46 15.87 7.83
C ASP A 356 -11.70 17.09 6.93
N THR A 357 -10.76 18.04 6.90
CA THR A 357 -10.76 19.19 5.98
C THR A 357 -10.59 18.78 4.51
N GLY A 358 -10.23 17.52 4.27
CA GLY A 358 -10.04 16.98 2.93
C GLY A 358 -8.73 17.38 2.27
N THR A 359 -8.57 16.95 1.04
CA THR A 359 -7.39 17.22 0.21
C THR A 359 -7.79 17.34 -1.27
N SER A 360 -6.80 17.34 -2.17
CA SER A 360 -6.97 17.50 -3.61
C SER A 360 -8.07 16.59 -4.19
N PRO A 361 -9.15 17.16 -4.74
CA PRO A 361 -10.26 16.36 -5.28
C PRO A 361 -9.86 15.37 -6.37
N CYS A 362 -8.88 15.75 -7.21
CA CYS A 362 -8.39 14.89 -8.28
C CYS A 362 -7.74 13.58 -7.79
N LYS A 363 -7.07 13.59 -6.62
CA LYS A 363 -6.56 12.36 -5.98
C LYS A 363 -7.71 11.55 -5.38
N THR A 364 -8.65 12.21 -4.72
CA THR A 364 -9.79 11.54 -4.08
C THR A 364 -10.71 10.85 -5.09
N ALA A 365 -11.00 11.51 -6.22
CA ALA A 365 -11.88 11.00 -7.26
C ALA A 365 -11.26 9.89 -8.13
N CYS A 366 -9.93 9.82 -8.20
CA CYS A 366 -9.22 8.77 -8.93
C CYS A 366 -9.24 7.46 -8.12
N PRO A 367 -9.75 6.34 -8.66
CA PRO A 367 -9.76 5.05 -7.95
C PRO A 367 -8.38 4.55 -7.53
N ALA A 368 -7.35 4.86 -8.33
CA ALA A 368 -5.96 4.51 -8.03
C ALA A 368 -5.27 5.53 -7.10
N HIS A 369 -5.95 6.64 -6.75
CA HIS A 369 -5.44 7.75 -5.95
C HIS A 369 -4.09 8.30 -6.44
N LEU A 370 -3.97 8.45 -7.77
CA LEU A 370 -2.82 9.01 -8.45
C LEU A 370 -2.37 10.34 -7.80
N PRO A 371 -1.06 10.58 -7.65
CA PRO A 371 -0.52 11.83 -7.12
C PRO A 371 -0.59 12.97 -8.15
N VAL A 372 -1.82 13.36 -8.55
CA VAL A 372 -2.11 14.28 -9.66
C VAL A 372 -1.37 15.60 -9.56
N GLN A 373 -1.53 16.32 -8.45
CA GLN A 373 -0.81 17.58 -8.23
C GLN A 373 0.71 17.42 -8.35
N GLY A 374 1.25 16.27 -7.95
CA GLY A 374 2.68 15.99 -8.00
C GLY A 374 3.20 15.85 -9.42
N TYR A 375 2.62 14.97 -10.23
CA TYR A 375 3.10 14.79 -11.60
C TYR A 375 2.77 16.00 -12.49
N VAL A 376 1.67 16.72 -12.24
CA VAL A 376 1.38 17.99 -12.92
C VAL A 376 2.44 19.04 -12.58
N LYS A 377 2.84 19.17 -11.31
CA LYS A 377 3.92 20.10 -10.93
C LYS A 377 5.27 19.72 -11.56
N MET A 378 5.60 18.42 -11.60
CA MET A 378 6.80 17.94 -12.29
C MET A 378 6.77 18.25 -13.79
N ALA A 379 5.61 18.10 -14.44
CA ALA A 379 5.43 18.46 -15.84
C ALA A 379 5.63 19.97 -16.09
N ALA A 380 5.09 20.83 -15.22
CA ALA A 380 5.34 22.28 -15.28
C ALA A 380 6.84 22.65 -15.15
N GLN A 381 7.65 21.76 -14.57
CA GLN A 381 9.10 21.91 -14.38
C GLN A 381 9.94 21.17 -15.44
N GLY A 382 9.32 20.56 -16.46
CA GLY A 382 10.01 19.74 -17.46
C GLY A 382 10.54 18.38 -16.95
N ARG A 383 10.16 17.96 -15.74
CA ARG A 383 10.63 16.73 -15.08
C ARG A 383 9.79 15.51 -15.48
N TYR A 384 9.66 15.23 -16.78
CA TYR A 384 8.70 14.22 -17.28
C TYR A 384 9.03 12.78 -16.85
N MET A 385 10.31 12.41 -16.81
CA MET A 385 10.70 11.06 -16.36
C MET A 385 10.42 10.84 -14.87
N ASP A 386 10.59 11.86 -14.03
CA ASP A 386 10.22 11.79 -12.61
C ASP A 386 8.71 11.72 -12.45
N ALA A 387 7.96 12.48 -13.26
CA ALA A 387 6.51 12.45 -13.30
C ALA A 387 5.98 11.06 -13.69
N LEU A 388 6.59 10.41 -14.69
CA LEU A 388 6.28 9.04 -15.11
C LEU A 388 6.52 8.04 -13.97
N LYS A 389 7.69 8.08 -13.33
CA LYS A 389 8.01 7.22 -12.17
C LYS A 389 6.99 7.40 -11.05
N LEU A 390 6.62 8.66 -10.76
CA LEU A 390 5.64 8.98 -9.73
C LEU A 390 4.24 8.43 -10.08
N ILE A 391 3.81 8.53 -11.34
CA ILE A 391 2.55 7.93 -11.81
C ILE A 391 2.59 6.40 -11.63
N LYS A 392 3.70 5.75 -12.00
CA LYS A 392 3.85 4.28 -11.97
C LYS A 392 3.84 3.67 -10.56
N THR A 393 4.01 4.49 -9.51
CA THR A 393 3.74 4.05 -8.13
C THR A 393 2.27 3.64 -7.91
N GLU A 394 1.34 4.19 -8.70
CA GLU A 394 -0.11 3.98 -8.57
C GLU A 394 -0.81 3.46 -9.82
N ASN A 395 -0.18 3.59 -10.99
CA ASN A 395 -0.74 3.12 -12.24
C ASN A 395 0.35 2.50 -13.14
N PRO A 396 0.37 1.17 -13.32
CA PRO A 396 1.31 0.51 -14.20
C PRO A 396 1.04 0.75 -15.69
N PHE A 397 -0.15 1.29 -16.03
CA PHE A 397 -0.64 1.49 -17.39
C PHE A 397 -0.96 2.98 -17.68
N PRO A 398 0.01 3.90 -17.53
CA PRO A 398 -0.23 5.33 -17.70
C PRO A 398 -0.58 5.73 -19.14
N ALA A 399 -0.02 5.06 -20.15
CA ALA A 399 -0.23 5.36 -21.55
C ALA A 399 -1.59 4.85 -22.03
N VAL A 400 -2.00 3.64 -21.62
CA VAL A 400 -3.38 3.16 -21.81
C VAL A 400 -4.36 4.13 -21.15
N CYS A 401 -4.13 4.48 -19.88
CA CYS A 401 -5.01 5.45 -19.22
C CYS A 401 -4.97 6.84 -19.88
N GLY A 402 -3.88 7.25 -20.53
CA GLY A 402 -3.84 8.51 -21.30
C GLY A 402 -4.68 8.48 -22.58
N ALA A 403 -5.10 7.29 -23.03
CA ALA A 403 -5.90 7.14 -24.23
C ALA A 403 -7.42 6.99 -23.94
N ILE A 404 -7.77 6.34 -22.81
CA ILE A 404 -9.14 5.88 -22.52
C ILE A 404 -9.67 6.20 -21.11
N CYS A 405 -8.97 7.02 -20.32
CA CYS A 405 -9.44 7.35 -18.97
C CYS A 405 -10.75 8.15 -19.03
N ASN A 406 -11.62 7.92 -18.05
CA ASN A 406 -12.90 8.61 -17.90
C ASN A 406 -12.81 9.95 -17.15
N ARG A 407 -11.59 10.44 -16.91
CA ARG A 407 -11.31 11.81 -16.43
C ARG A 407 -12.06 12.25 -15.16
N ARG A 408 -12.41 11.33 -14.24
CA ARG A 408 -13.01 11.68 -12.92
C ARG A 408 -12.20 12.73 -12.15
N CYS A 409 -10.88 12.76 -12.34
CA CYS A 409 -10.00 13.76 -11.74
C CYS A 409 -10.20 15.18 -12.31
N GLU A 410 -10.61 15.32 -13.57
CA GLU A 410 -10.99 16.58 -14.20
C GLU A 410 -12.41 16.99 -13.80
N ASP A 411 -13.36 16.04 -13.78
CA ASP A 411 -14.74 16.29 -13.32
C ASP A 411 -14.77 16.83 -11.89
N ALA A 412 -13.91 16.27 -11.03
CA ALA A 412 -13.78 16.70 -9.65
C ALA A 412 -12.84 17.92 -9.48
N CYS A 413 -12.19 18.42 -10.52
CA CYS A 413 -11.18 19.48 -10.38
C CYS A 413 -11.80 20.77 -9.80
N THR A 414 -11.23 21.29 -8.71
CA THR A 414 -11.65 22.56 -8.11
C THR A 414 -11.66 23.71 -9.13
N ARG A 415 -10.71 23.70 -10.08
CA ARG A 415 -10.60 24.74 -11.12
C ARG A 415 -11.84 24.81 -12.02
N GLY A 416 -12.54 23.68 -12.24
CA GLY A 416 -13.77 23.65 -13.03
C GLY A 416 -14.95 24.41 -12.41
N ARG A 417 -14.86 24.82 -11.13
CA ARG A 417 -15.84 25.73 -10.50
C ARG A 417 -15.51 27.22 -10.70
N VAL A 418 -14.33 27.52 -11.25
CA VAL A 418 -13.85 28.88 -11.49
C VAL A 418 -13.97 29.19 -12.98
N ASP A 419 -13.38 28.35 -13.83
CA ASP A 419 -13.45 28.43 -15.28
C ASP A 419 -13.55 27.01 -15.88
N GLU A 420 -12.44 26.41 -16.30
CA GLU A 420 -12.36 25.08 -16.89
C GLU A 420 -11.33 24.24 -16.13
N ALA A 421 -11.64 22.96 -15.94
CA ALA A 421 -10.72 22.01 -15.30
C ALA A 421 -9.33 22.00 -15.97
N VAL A 422 -8.31 21.63 -15.19
CA VAL A 422 -6.99 21.33 -15.76
C VAL A 422 -7.12 20.10 -16.64
N ALA A 423 -6.56 20.11 -17.85
CA ALA A 423 -6.49 18.96 -18.76
C ALA A 423 -5.44 17.93 -18.27
N ILE A 424 -5.73 17.36 -17.09
CA ILE A 424 -4.89 16.40 -16.37
C ILE A 424 -4.60 15.16 -17.23
N ASP A 425 -5.59 14.68 -17.98
CA ASP A 425 -5.48 13.52 -18.84
C ASP A 425 -4.52 13.74 -20.00
N GLU A 426 -4.57 14.92 -20.63
CA GLU A 426 -3.66 15.28 -21.73
C GLU A 426 -2.21 15.47 -21.24
N ILE A 427 -2.02 16.07 -20.06
CA ILE A 427 -0.70 16.13 -19.39
C ILE A 427 -0.18 14.72 -19.13
N LYS A 428 -1.02 13.82 -18.59
CA LYS A 428 -0.66 12.42 -18.33
C LYS A 428 -0.32 11.68 -19.63
N LYS A 429 -1.09 11.89 -20.69
CA LYS A 429 -0.86 11.31 -22.03
C LYS A 429 0.51 11.72 -22.56
N PHE A 430 0.89 13.00 -22.47
CA PHE A 430 2.23 13.46 -22.85
C PHE A 430 3.34 12.81 -22.03
N ILE A 431 3.20 12.76 -20.71
CA ILE A 431 4.19 12.12 -19.82
C ILE A 431 4.35 10.64 -20.19
N ALA A 432 3.23 9.93 -20.34
CA ALA A 432 3.20 8.51 -20.62
C ALA A 432 3.71 8.16 -22.04
N ALA A 433 3.54 9.05 -23.01
CA ALA A 433 4.08 8.88 -24.37
C ALA A 433 5.60 8.72 -24.39
N GLN A 434 6.32 9.23 -23.37
CA GLN A 434 7.77 9.02 -23.24
C GLN A 434 8.14 7.53 -23.10
N GLU A 435 7.30 6.72 -22.46
CA GLU A 435 7.54 5.29 -22.22
C GLU A 435 7.28 4.41 -23.46
N LEU A 436 6.57 4.96 -24.47
CA LEU A 436 6.38 4.28 -25.75
C LEU A 436 7.70 4.14 -26.52
N ASN A 437 8.69 4.99 -26.21
CA ASN A 437 10.05 4.81 -26.68
C ASN A 437 10.79 3.83 -25.75
N ALA A 438 11.23 2.69 -26.30
CA ALA A 438 11.95 1.64 -25.57
C ALA A 438 13.18 2.17 -24.81
N ASP A 439 13.92 3.15 -25.37
CA ASP A 439 15.13 3.72 -24.75
C ASP A 439 14.82 4.57 -23.50
N LYS A 440 13.55 4.98 -23.33
CA LYS A 440 13.08 5.84 -22.24
C LYS A 440 12.13 5.12 -21.28
N ARG A 441 11.94 3.80 -21.46
CA ARG A 441 11.03 3.00 -20.65
C ARG A 441 11.50 2.93 -19.20
N TYR A 442 10.57 3.03 -18.24
CA TYR A 442 10.91 2.88 -16.83
C TYR A 442 10.55 1.48 -16.34
N ILE A 443 11.57 0.69 -16.03
CA ILE A 443 11.43 -0.62 -15.39
C ILE A 443 11.67 -0.47 -13.88
N PRO A 444 10.68 -0.75 -13.02
CA PRO A 444 10.88 -0.72 -11.58
C PRO A 444 11.77 -1.89 -11.12
N GLU A 445 12.42 -1.72 -9.97
CA GLU A 445 13.16 -2.80 -9.31
C GLU A 445 12.18 -3.88 -8.83
N THR A 446 12.60 -5.15 -8.89
CA THR A 446 11.75 -6.33 -8.64
C THR A 446 12.28 -7.19 -7.50
N GLU A 447 12.85 -6.56 -6.47
CA GLU A 447 13.43 -7.25 -5.32
C GLU A 447 12.59 -7.01 -4.04
N ASN A 448 12.60 -7.99 -3.14
CA ASN A 448 11.99 -7.88 -1.83
C ASN A 448 12.81 -6.96 -0.91
N HIS A 449 12.35 -6.81 0.33
CA HIS A 449 12.99 -5.95 1.33
C HIS A 449 14.44 -6.33 1.70
N GLU A 450 14.88 -7.56 1.37
CA GLU A 450 16.26 -8.04 1.57
C GLU A 450 17.12 -7.94 0.30
N GLY A 451 16.58 -7.48 -0.83
CA GLY A 451 17.28 -7.45 -2.12
C GLY A 451 17.29 -8.79 -2.85
N LYS A 452 16.29 -9.64 -2.59
CA LYS A 452 16.16 -10.99 -3.16
C LYS A 452 14.78 -11.19 -3.79
N PHE A 453 14.59 -12.26 -4.55
CA PHE A 453 13.25 -12.71 -4.93
C PHE A 453 12.63 -13.56 -3.80
N PHE A 454 11.31 -13.52 -3.68
CA PHE A 454 10.55 -14.48 -2.90
C PHE A 454 10.49 -15.84 -3.61
N GLU A 455 10.19 -16.90 -2.87
CA GLU A 455 10.06 -18.26 -3.42
C GLU A 455 8.60 -18.61 -3.76
N GLU A 456 7.64 -17.93 -3.13
CA GLU A 456 6.22 -18.17 -3.30
C GLU A 456 5.75 -17.77 -4.72
N LYS A 457 5.44 -18.78 -5.54
CA LYS A 457 4.93 -18.58 -6.89
C LYS A 457 3.47 -18.12 -6.87
N ILE A 458 3.15 -17.08 -7.62
CA ILE A 458 1.78 -16.54 -7.72
C ILE A 458 1.22 -16.75 -9.13
N ALA A 459 0.00 -17.29 -9.20
CA ALA A 459 -0.74 -17.44 -10.44
C ALA A 459 -1.74 -16.30 -10.59
N VAL A 460 -1.71 -15.62 -11.73
CA VAL A 460 -2.71 -14.63 -12.12
C VAL A 460 -3.50 -15.21 -13.30
N ILE A 461 -4.83 -15.23 -13.21
CA ILE A 461 -5.69 -15.83 -14.23
C ILE A 461 -6.44 -14.71 -14.97
N GLY A 462 -6.07 -14.47 -16.22
CA GLY A 462 -6.52 -13.37 -17.06
C GLY A 462 -5.48 -12.26 -17.16
N ALA A 463 -5.11 -11.87 -18.38
CA ALA A 463 -4.16 -10.82 -18.71
C ALA A 463 -4.86 -9.50 -19.11
N GLY A 464 -6.02 -9.20 -18.51
CA GLY A 464 -6.64 -7.87 -18.57
C GLY A 464 -6.00 -6.87 -17.58
N PRO A 465 -6.51 -5.63 -17.51
CA PRO A 465 -5.95 -4.58 -16.65
C PRO A 465 -5.78 -5.00 -15.18
N ALA A 466 -6.78 -5.65 -14.58
CA ALA A 466 -6.69 -6.08 -13.18
C ALA A 466 -5.59 -7.13 -12.96
N GLY A 467 -5.56 -8.16 -13.82
CA GLY A 467 -4.56 -9.23 -13.72
C GLY A 467 -3.14 -8.73 -13.96
N MET A 468 -2.93 -7.96 -15.03
CA MET A 468 -1.61 -7.37 -15.31
C MET A 468 -1.20 -6.37 -14.21
N SER A 469 -2.14 -5.60 -13.64
CA SER A 469 -1.82 -4.70 -12.52
C SER A 469 -1.40 -5.47 -11.27
N ALA A 470 -2.10 -6.54 -10.90
CA ALA A 470 -1.68 -7.42 -9.81
C ALA A 470 -0.30 -8.02 -10.08
N ALA A 471 -0.06 -8.50 -11.31
CA ALA A 471 1.23 -9.05 -11.71
C ALA A 471 2.37 -8.02 -11.61
N TYR A 472 2.14 -6.78 -12.04
CA TYR A 472 3.10 -5.69 -11.91
C TYR A 472 3.51 -5.47 -10.45
N TYR A 473 2.55 -5.27 -9.54
CA TYR A 473 2.84 -4.97 -8.14
C TYR A 473 3.42 -6.18 -7.37
N LEU A 474 2.98 -7.41 -7.71
CA LEU A 474 3.57 -8.62 -7.14
C LEU A 474 5.02 -8.79 -7.60
N ARG A 475 5.29 -8.50 -8.88
CA ARG A 475 6.64 -8.60 -9.42
C ARG A 475 7.56 -7.49 -8.88
N GLU A 476 7.07 -6.26 -8.72
CA GLU A 476 7.77 -5.17 -8.02
C GLU A 476 8.18 -5.58 -6.58
N LYS A 477 7.31 -6.33 -5.87
CA LYS A 477 7.62 -6.88 -4.54
C LYS A 477 8.62 -8.04 -4.54
N GLY A 478 8.97 -8.57 -5.72
CA GLY A 478 9.92 -9.66 -5.89
C GLY A 478 9.34 -11.06 -5.93
N TYR A 479 8.05 -11.23 -6.25
CA TYR A 479 7.49 -12.56 -6.48
C TYR A 479 7.79 -13.10 -7.90
N PRO A 480 7.95 -14.42 -8.06
CA PRO A 480 7.76 -15.10 -9.33
C PRO A 480 6.27 -15.11 -9.68
N VAL A 481 5.90 -14.50 -10.82
CA VAL A 481 4.51 -14.37 -11.25
C VAL A 481 4.32 -14.95 -12.64
N THR A 482 3.32 -15.82 -12.78
CA THR A 482 2.85 -16.33 -14.08
C THR A 482 1.42 -15.89 -14.32
N VAL A 483 1.17 -15.23 -15.45
CA VAL A 483 -0.15 -14.85 -15.93
C VAL A 483 -0.63 -15.88 -16.95
N PHE A 484 -1.75 -16.54 -16.66
CA PHE A 484 -2.42 -17.48 -17.56
C PHE A 484 -3.51 -16.74 -18.34
N GLU A 485 -3.41 -16.75 -19.66
CA GLU A 485 -4.32 -16.04 -20.57
C GLU A 485 -4.90 -17.02 -21.58
N LYS A 486 -6.23 -17.02 -21.70
CA LYS A 486 -6.97 -17.87 -22.63
C LYS A 486 -6.70 -17.46 -24.09
N GLU A 487 -6.61 -16.16 -24.33
CA GLU A 487 -6.38 -15.62 -25.66
C GLU A 487 -4.91 -15.76 -26.09
N LYS A 488 -4.64 -15.60 -27.38
CA LYS A 488 -3.28 -15.71 -27.93
C LYS A 488 -2.34 -14.58 -27.52
N ARG A 489 -2.89 -13.47 -27.01
CA ARG A 489 -2.14 -12.27 -26.63
C ARG A 489 -2.70 -11.69 -25.33
N PRO A 490 -1.85 -11.15 -24.45
CA PRO A 490 -2.30 -10.43 -23.27
C PRO A 490 -2.90 -9.06 -23.64
N GLY A 491 -3.63 -8.47 -22.71
CA GLY A 491 -4.33 -7.18 -22.89
C GLY A 491 -5.81 -7.25 -22.50
N GLY A 492 -6.41 -8.45 -22.53
CA GLY A 492 -7.82 -8.66 -22.16
C GLY A 492 -8.76 -7.70 -22.90
N MET A 493 -9.68 -7.05 -22.19
CA MET A 493 -10.64 -6.11 -22.79
C MET A 493 -10.00 -4.84 -23.36
N LEU A 494 -8.77 -4.48 -22.99
CA LEU A 494 -8.06 -3.37 -23.65
C LEU A 494 -7.82 -3.69 -25.13
N LEU A 495 -7.42 -4.93 -25.40
CA LEU A 495 -7.15 -5.40 -26.76
C LEU A 495 -8.44 -5.84 -27.46
N ASN A 496 -9.33 -6.51 -26.74
CA ASN A 496 -10.48 -7.20 -27.35
C ASN A 496 -11.78 -6.38 -27.36
N GLY A 497 -11.87 -5.31 -26.56
CA GLY A 497 -13.11 -4.56 -26.36
C GLY A 497 -13.03 -3.06 -26.63
N ILE A 498 -11.85 -2.51 -26.91
CA ILE A 498 -11.66 -1.09 -27.22
C ILE A 498 -11.10 -0.96 -28.63
N PRO A 499 -11.71 -0.17 -29.53
CA PRO A 499 -11.26 -0.08 -30.91
C PRO A 499 -9.94 0.69 -31.05
N SER A 500 -9.16 0.35 -32.09
CA SER A 500 -7.84 0.92 -32.38
C SER A 500 -7.82 2.45 -32.48
N PHE A 501 -8.91 3.09 -32.92
CA PHE A 501 -8.99 4.56 -33.04
C PHE A 501 -9.11 5.26 -31.68
N ARG A 502 -9.39 4.52 -30.61
CA ARG A 502 -9.35 5.02 -29.21
C ARG A 502 -8.11 4.59 -28.47
N LEU A 503 -7.66 3.35 -28.69
CA LEU A 503 -6.51 2.77 -28.04
C LEU A 503 -5.71 1.94 -29.05
N GLU A 504 -4.60 2.51 -29.53
CA GLU A 504 -3.75 1.81 -30.48
C GLU A 504 -3.03 0.61 -29.82
N LYS A 505 -2.91 -0.48 -30.58
CA LYS A 505 -2.36 -1.77 -30.11
C LYS A 505 -0.91 -1.64 -29.62
N ASN A 506 -0.10 -0.82 -30.28
CA ASN A 506 1.28 -0.54 -29.89
C ASN A 506 1.40 0.09 -28.49
N VAL A 507 0.41 0.87 -28.04
CA VAL A 507 0.38 1.44 -26.69
C VAL A 507 0.24 0.33 -25.66
N ILE A 508 -0.67 -0.62 -25.91
CA ILE A 508 -0.88 -1.78 -25.04
C ILE A 508 0.37 -2.66 -25.02
N ASP A 509 0.93 -2.95 -26.20
CA ASP A 509 2.13 -3.78 -26.34
C ASP A 509 3.33 -3.17 -25.58
N ALA A 510 3.54 -1.85 -25.66
CA ALA A 510 4.62 -1.18 -24.95
C ALA A 510 4.53 -1.34 -23.42
N GLU A 511 3.32 -1.29 -22.86
CA GLU A 511 3.11 -1.49 -21.43
C GLU A 511 3.18 -2.96 -21.01
N ILE A 512 2.77 -3.89 -21.88
CA ILE A 512 2.98 -5.33 -21.66
C ILE A 512 4.48 -5.65 -21.63
N GLU A 513 5.29 -5.02 -22.49
CA GLU A 513 6.74 -5.25 -22.51
C GLU A 513 7.43 -4.77 -21.23
N VAL A 514 6.93 -3.72 -20.56
CA VAL A 514 7.40 -3.38 -19.20
C VAL A 514 7.25 -4.59 -18.27
N LEU A 515 6.11 -5.30 -18.29
CA LEU A 515 5.89 -6.47 -17.44
C LEU A 515 6.82 -7.63 -17.82
N ARG A 516 7.11 -7.82 -19.11
CA ARG A 516 8.07 -8.84 -19.57
C ARG A 516 9.48 -8.54 -19.10
N GLU A 517 9.93 -7.31 -19.25
CA GLU A 517 11.24 -6.85 -18.80
C GLU A 517 11.38 -6.94 -17.27
N MET A 518 10.30 -6.71 -16.53
CA MET A 518 10.26 -6.98 -15.08
C MET A 518 10.42 -8.49 -14.78
N GLY A 519 10.09 -9.38 -15.70
CA GLY A 519 10.17 -10.84 -15.55
C GLY A 519 8.83 -11.53 -15.25
N VAL A 520 7.70 -10.90 -15.58
CA VAL A 520 6.39 -11.56 -15.54
C VAL A 520 6.30 -12.57 -16.69
N GLU A 521 5.99 -13.83 -16.36
CA GLU A 521 5.76 -14.87 -17.36
C GLU A 521 4.32 -14.83 -17.86
N PHE A 522 4.11 -14.91 -19.17
CA PHE A 522 2.77 -15.00 -19.76
C PHE A 522 2.60 -16.33 -20.48
N LYS A 523 1.62 -17.13 -20.04
CA LYS A 523 1.17 -18.36 -20.70
C LYS A 523 -0.13 -18.09 -21.44
N CYS A 524 0.00 -17.63 -22.67
CA CYS A 524 -1.13 -17.33 -23.57
C CYS A 524 -1.65 -18.61 -24.25
N GLY A 525 -2.92 -18.61 -24.65
CA GLY A 525 -3.59 -19.79 -25.21
C GLY A 525 -3.91 -20.88 -24.19
N VAL A 526 -3.89 -20.56 -22.89
CA VAL A 526 -4.14 -21.50 -21.79
C VAL A 526 -5.38 -21.05 -21.00
N GLU A 527 -6.45 -21.83 -21.08
CA GLU A 527 -7.69 -21.61 -20.34
C GLU A 527 -7.72 -22.43 -19.04
N VAL A 528 -7.60 -21.74 -17.89
CA VAL A 528 -7.71 -22.38 -16.58
C VAL A 528 -9.16 -22.83 -16.35
N GLY A 529 -9.35 -24.10 -15.98
CA GLY A 529 -10.62 -24.82 -15.96
C GLY A 529 -10.81 -25.76 -17.14
N ARG A 530 -10.03 -25.61 -18.22
CA ARG A 530 -10.09 -26.46 -19.42
C ARG A 530 -8.77 -27.16 -19.71
N ASP A 531 -7.69 -26.38 -19.88
CA ASP A 531 -6.37 -26.89 -20.26
C ASP A 531 -5.53 -27.24 -19.02
N VAL A 532 -5.75 -26.51 -17.92
CA VAL A 532 -5.18 -26.76 -16.59
C VAL A 532 -6.20 -26.39 -15.52
N THR A 533 -6.19 -27.05 -14.37
CA THR A 533 -7.08 -26.78 -13.24
C THR A 533 -6.37 -26.03 -12.10
N LEU A 534 -7.13 -25.40 -11.20
CA LEU A 534 -6.55 -24.76 -10.01
C LEU A 534 -5.77 -25.76 -9.15
N ASP A 535 -6.24 -27.00 -9.02
CA ASP A 535 -5.57 -28.04 -8.24
C ASP A 535 -4.24 -28.49 -8.87
N GLU A 536 -4.17 -28.61 -10.20
CA GLU A 536 -2.92 -28.88 -10.90
C GLU A 536 -1.91 -27.74 -10.72
N LEU A 537 -2.38 -26.48 -10.72
CA LEU A 537 -1.51 -25.34 -10.43
C LEU A 537 -1.04 -25.35 -8.97
N ARG A 538 -1.89 -25.67 -8.00
CA ARG A 538 -1.46 -25.88 -6.60
C ARG A 538 -0.37 -26.97 -6.52
N ALA A 539 -0.54 -28.07 -7.24
CA ALA A 539 0.45 -29.16 -7.31
C ALA A 539 1.78 -28.73 -7.96
N GLN A 540 1.76 -27.73 -8.86
CA GLN A 540 2.97 -27.10 -9.43
C GLN A 540 3.65 -26.11 -8.47
N GLY A 541 3.08 -25.88 -7.28
CA GLY A 541 3.66 -25.07 -6.21
C GLY A 541 3.17 -23.62 -6.13
N TYR A 542 2.16 -23.23 -6.92
CA TYR A 542 1.53 -21.92 -6.79
C TYR A 542 0.85 -21.78 -5.42
N LYS A 543 1.08 -20.65 -4.74
CA LYS A 543 0.63 -20.41 -3.36
C LYS A 543 -0.63 -19.57 -3.25
N ALA A 544 -0.93 -18.77 -4.26
CA ALA A 544 -2.13 -17.96 -4.34
C ALA A 544 -2.53 -17.70 -5.80
N PHE A 545 -3.82 -17.42 -5.99
CA PHE A 545 -4.46 -17.20 -7.26
C PHE A 545 -5.16 -15.83 -7.26
N TYR A 546 -4.83 -14.97 -8.23
CA TYR A 546 -5.59 -13.76 -8.51
C TYR A 546 -6.42 -13.97 -9.77
N VAL A 547 -7.73 -14.12 -9.62
CA VAL A 547 -8.66 -14.38 -10.71
C VAL A 547 -9.23 -13.05 -11.24
N ALA A 548 -8.90 -12.76 -12.50
CA ALA A 548 -9.18 -11.50 -13.19
C ALA A 548 -9.57 -11.72 -14.66
N ILE A 549 -10.41 -12.73 -14.93
CA ILE A 549 -10.83 -13.12 -16.30
C ILE A 549 -11.76 -12.12 -17.01
N GLY A 550 -12.18 -11.06 -16.31
CA GLY A 550 -13.06 -10.01 -16.84
C GLY A 550 -14.51 -10.44 -17.10
N ALA A 551 -15.27 -9.57 -17.77
CA ALA A 551 -16.62 -9.85 -18.28
C ALA A 551 -16.58 -9.94 -19.82
N GLN A 552 -16.23 -11.11 -20.31
CA GLN A 552 -15.84 -11.35 -21.70
C GLN A 552 -16.98 -11.80 -22.63
N GLY A 553 -18.17 -12.08 -22.12
CA GLY A 553 -19.35 -12.42 -22.94
C GLY A 553 -20.25 -11.21 -23.19
N GLY A 554 -21.03 -11.24 -24.27
CA GLY A 554 -22.09 -10.27 -24.53
C GLY A 554 -23.46 -10.77 -24.06
N ARG A 555 -24.37 -9.84 -23.75
CA ARG A 555 -25.77 -10.16 -23.41
C ARG A 555 -26.68 -10.02 -24.63
N MET A 556 -27.61 -10.96 -24.74
CA MET A 556 -28.71 -10.92 -25.71
C MET A 556 -29.93 -10.22 -25.11
N ALA A 557 -30.87 -9.78 -25.96
CA ALA A 557 -32.02 -8.96 -25.54
C ALA A 557 -33.18 -9.80 -24.99
N GLY A 558 -33.20 -11.10 -25.27
CA GLY A 558 -34.30 -12.01 -24.92
C GLY A 558 -35.56 -11.76 -25.74
N VAL A 559 -35.42 -11.28 -26.98
CA VAL A 559 -36.56 -10.96 -27.88
C VAL A 559 -36.66 -11.96 -29.02
N PRO A 560 -37.86 -12.18 -29.60
CA PRO A 560 -38.01 -13.04 -30.76
C PRO A 560 -37.11 -12.62 -31.93
N GLY A 561 -36.47 -13.60 -32.60
CA GLY A 561 -35.64 -13.39 -33.79
C GLY A 561 -34.17 -13.00 -33.50
N GLU A 562 -33.71 -13.04 -32.26
CA GLU A 562 -32.32 -12.67 -31.89
C GLU A 562 -31.24 -13.69 -32.28
N ASP A 563 -31.64 -14.87 -32.75
CA ASP A 563 -30.79 -15.92 -33.31
C ASP A 563 -30.59 -15.81 -34.83
N ALA A 564 -31.20 -14.80 -35.47
CA ALA A 564 -31.14 -14.61 -36.91
C ALA A 564 -29.75 -14.24 -37.44
N ASP A 565 -29.48 -14.63 -38.68
CA ASP A 565 -28.27 -14.21 -39.40
C ASP A 565 -28.27 -12.68 -39.55
N GLY A 566 -27.21 -12.03 -39.05
CA GLY A 566 -27.09 -10.57 -38.99
C GLY A 566 -27.21 -9.99 -37.58
N VAL A 567 -27.53 -10.81 -36.57
CA VAL A 567 -27.49 -10.40 -35.15
C VAL A 567 -26.15 -10.80 -34.52
N MET A 568 -25.53 -9.88 -33.77
CA MET A 568 -24.34 -10.18 -32.98
C MET A 568 -24.25 -9.31 -31.72
N THR A 569 -23.44 -9.72 -30.74
CA THR A 569 -23.16 -8.85 -29.59
C THR A 569 -22.06 -7.85 -29.91
N GLY A 570 -22.09 -6.68 -29.25
CA GLY A 570 -21.06 -5.65 -29.38
C GLY A 570 -19.68 -6.16 -28.96
N VAL A 571 -19.61 -7.01 -27.93
CA VAL A 571 -18.36 -7.62 -27.47
C VAL A 571 -17.75 -8.52 -28.55
N ASP A 572 -18.57 -9.36 -29.18
CA ASP A 572 -18.09 -10.26 -30.24
C ASP A 572 -17.71 -9.48 -31.50
N PHE A 573 -18.46 -8.44 -31.85
CA PHE A 573 -18.17 -7.57 -32.98
C PHE A 573 -16.83 -6.86 -32.81
N LEU A 574 -16.62 -6.17 -31.67
CA LEU A 574 -15.36 -5.48 -31.39
C LEU A 574 -14.18 -6.46 -31.30
N ARG A 575 -14.37 -7.64 -30.69
CA ARG A 575 -13.31 -8.66 -30.63
C ARG A 575 -12.84 -9.10 -32.01
N LYS A 576 -13.78 -9.34 -32.93
CA LYS A 576 -13.46 -9.72 -34.32
C LYS A 576 -12.67 -8.60 -35.01
N ILE A 577 -13.20 -7.37 -35.01
CA ILE A 577 -12.54 -6.20 -35.61
C ILE A 577 -11.16 -5.94 -35.02
N ASN A 578 -11.01 -6.04 -33.70
CA ASN A 578 -9.71 -5.81 -33.05
C ASN A 578 -8.70 -6.92 -33.34
N THR A 579 -9.15 -8.14 -33.61
CA THR A 579 -8.27 -9.23 -34.06
C THR A 579 -7.78 -8.96 -35.47
N ASP A 580 -8.69 -8.65 -36.38
CA ASP A 580 -8.44 -8.26 -37.76
C ASP A 580 -9.50 -7.26 -38.21
N GLU A 581 -9.06 -6.05 -38.60
CA GLU A 581 -9.93 -4.95 -38.99
C GLU A 581 -10.75 -5.27 -40.25
N ASN A 582 -10.34 -6.27 -41.04
CA ASN A 582 -11.06 -6.75 -42.22
C ASN A 582 -11.97 -7.96 -41.94
N SER A 583 -11.98 -8.49 -40.70
CA SER A 583 -12.70 -9.72 -40.35
C SER A 583 -14.21 -9.59 -40.45
N VAL A 584 -14.75 -8.38 -40.33
CA VAL A 584 -16.18 -8.09 -40.48
C VAL A 584 -16.34 -6.94 -41.46
N LYS A 585 -17.12 -7.18 -42.52
CA LYS A 585 -17.59 -6.15 -43.44
C LYS A 585 -19.11 -6.09 -43.36
N LEU A 586 -19.62 -4.95 -42.91
CA LEU A 586 -21.05 -4.72 -42.85
C LEU A 586 -21.53 -4.15 -44.19
N THR A 587 -22.65 -4.66 -44.69
CA THR A 587 -23.35 -4.10 -45.85
C THR A 587 -24.77 -3.75 -45.46
N GLY A 588 -25.34 -2.73 -46.11
CA GLY A 588 -26.68 -2.23 -45.77
C GLY A 588 -26.69 -1.35 -44.51
N ARG A 589 -27.82 -1.32 -43.83
CA ARG A 589 -28.12 -0.54 -42.62
C ARG A 589 -27.82 -1.37 -41.38
N THR A 590 -27.20 -0.74 -40.38
CA THR A 590 -26.88 -1.36 -39.10
C THR A 590 -27.60 -0.65 -37.97
N VAL A 591 -28.23 -1.42 -37.10
CA VAL A 591 -28.83 -0.95 -35.85
C VAL A 591 -27.98 -1.42 -34.67
N VAL A 592 -27.51 -0.48 -33.85
CA VAL A 592 -26.81 -0.75 -32.59
C VAL A 592 -27.76 -0.50 -31.43
N ILE A 593 -27.82 -1.43 -30.46
CA ILE A 593 -28.71 -1.29 -29.29
C ILE A 593 -27.87 -1.12 -28.02
N GLY A 594 -27.99 0.02 -27.35
CA GLY A 594 -27.31 0.34 -26.10
C GLY A 594 -27.00 1.84 -25.98
N GLY A 595 -26.89 2.33 -24.74
CA GLY A 595 -26.66 3.76 -24.44
C GLY A 595 -25.29 4.09 -23.81
N GLY A 596 -24.44 3.10 -23.54
CA GLY A 596 -23.13 3.30 -22.89
C GLY A 596 -21.97 3.48 -23.88
N ASN A 597 -20.77 3.82 -23.38
CA ASN A 597 -19.57 4.04 -24.21
C ASN A 597 -19.27 2.87 -25.17
N VAL A 598 -19.49 1.63 -24.74
CA VAL A 598 -19.31 0.45 -25.62
C VAL A 598 -20.26 0.49 -26.83
N ALA A 599 -21.49 0.97 -26.66
CA ALA A 599 -22.43 1.10 -27.77
C ALA A 599 -21.98 2.18 -28.76
N VAL A 600 -21.43 3.29 -28.26
CA VAL A 600 -20.84 4.36 -29.07
C VAL A 600 -19.64 3.82 -29.87
N ASP A 601 -18.72 3.10 -29.22
CA ASP A 601 -17.57 2.47 -29.89
C ASP A 601 -18.02 1.48 -30.97
N VAL A 602 -19.04 0.68 -30.69
CA VAL A 602 -19.62 -0.26 -31.65
C VAL A 602 -20.23 0.47 -32.84
N ALA A 603 -20.98 1.55 -32.62
CA ALA A 603 -21.59 2.32 -33.70
C ALA A 603 -20.54 2.95 -34.62
N ARG A 604 -19.53 3.61 -34.04
CA ARG A 604 -18.40 4.19 -34.80
C ARG A 604 -17.56 3.14 -35.51
N THR A 605 -17.43 1.96 -34.91
CA THR A 605 -16.77 0.80 -35.55
C THR A 605 -17.60 0.26 -36.71
N ALA A 606 -18.94 0.24 -36.60
CA ALA A 606 -19.82 -0.21 -37.67
C ALA A 606 -19.73 0.69 -38.92
N VAL A 607 -19.58 2.01 -38.72
CA VAL A 607 -19.29 2.96 -39.82
C VAL A 607 -18.01 2.54 -40.55
N ARG A 608 -16.92 2.31 -39.80
CA ARG A 608 -15.61 1.91 -40.35
C ARG A 608 -15.60 0.51 -40.98
N ALA A 609 -16.47 -0.38 -40.52
CA ALA A 609 -16.67 -1.71 -41.09
C ALA A 609 -17.46 -1.69 -42.42
N GLY A 610 -17.87 -0.52 -42.91
CA GLY A 610 -18.49 -0.33 -44.23
C GLY A 610 -20.01 -0.25 -44.24
N SER A 611 -20.66 -0.12 -43.07
CA SER A 611 -22.12 0.05 -42.99
C SER A 611 -22.55 1.31 -43.75
N GLY A 612 -23.61 1.19 -44.57
CA GLY A 612 -24.11 2.31 -45.38
C GLY A 612 -24.89 3.35 -44.57
N GLU A 613 -25.53 2.91 -43.48
CA GLU A 613 -26.15 3.77 -42.48
C GLU A 613 -26.02 3.09 -41.11
N VAL A 614 -25.80 3.88 -40.05
CA VAL A 614 -25.74 3.37 -38.68
C VAL A 614 -26.71 4.17 -37.81
N SER A 615 -27.57 3.45 -37.09
CA SER A 615 -28.46 4.03 -36.09
C SER A 615 -28.27 3.33 -34.74
N MET A 616 -28.20 4.10 -33.67
CA MET A 616 -28.04 3.63 -32.31
C MET A 616 -29.32 3.90 -31.53
N PHE A 617 -29.87 2.88 -30.87
CA PHE A 617 -31.09 2.99 -30.06
C PHE A 617 -30.81 2.62 -28.60
N CYS A 618 -31.35 3.39 -27.66
CA CYS A 618 -31.19 3.13 -26.24
C CYS A 618 -32.45 3.43 -25.42
N LEU A 619 -32.51 2.87 -24.21
CA LEU A 619 -33.67 2.98 -23.32
C LEU A 619 -33.74 4.36 -22.66
N GLU A 620 -32.59 4.98 -22.46
CA GLU A 620 -32.39 6.22 -21.74
C GLU A 620 -32.81 7.43 -22.59
N SER A 621 -33.21 8.52 -21.91
CA SER A 621 -33.28 9.83 -22.54
C SER A 621 -31.89 10.30 -22.94
N ARG A 622 -31.80 11.38 -23.73
CA ARG A 622 -30.52 11.94 -24.17
C ARG A 622 -29.61 12.31 -22.99
N GLU A 623 -30.19 12.93 -21.96
CA GLU A 623 -29.49 13.35 -20.74
C GLU A 623 -29.17 12.18 -19.81
N GLY A 624 -29.94 11.09 -19.90
CA GLY A 624 -29.77 9.89 -19.08
C GLY A 624 -28.81 8.85 -19.65
N MET A 625 -28.22 9.10 -20.83
CA MET A 625 -27.29 8.16 -21.47
C MET A 625 -26.07 7.91 -20.56
N PRO A 626 -25.67 6.64 -20.36
CA PRO A 626 -24.43 6.32 -19.64
C PRO A 626 -23.14 6.72 -20.36
N ALA A 627 -23.21 6.96 -21.68
CA ALA A 627 -22.06 7.36 -22.47
C ALA A 627 -21.63 8.81 -22.21
N ALA A 628 -20.33 9.11 -22.36
CA ALA A 628 -19.83 10.46 -22.25
C ALA A 628 -20.36 11.34 -23.41
N SER A 629 -20.73 12.58 -23.11
CA SER A 629 -21.42 13.46 -24.06
C SER A 629 -20.56 13.82 -25.28
N ASP A 630 -19.25 13.95 -25.09
CA ASP A 630 -18.27 14.16 -26.16
C ASP A 630 -18.16 12.93 -27.08
N GLU A 631 -18.13 11.72 -26.53
CA GLU A 631 -18.13 10.49 -27.33
C GLU A 631 -19.41 10.33 -28.16
N VAL A 632 -20.57 10.67 -27.60
CA VAL A 632 -21.84 10.67 -28.35
C VAL A 632 -21.79 11.68 -29.49
N HIS A 633 -21.24 12.87 -29.24
CA HIS A 633 -21.09 13.91 -30.27
C HIS A 633 -20.17 13.47 -31.40
N GLU A 634 -19.03 12.84 -31.09
CA GLU A 634 -18.11 12.28 -32.10
C GLU A 634 -18.81 11.22 -32.98
N ALA A 635 -19.70 10.41 -32.41
CA ALA A 635 -20.48 9.45 -33.20
C ALA A 635 -21.46 10.14 -34.16
N GLU A 636 -22.11 11.22 -33.73
CA GLU A 636 -23.01 12.02 -34.56
C GLU A 636 -22.25 12.76 -35.68
N GLU A 637 -21.04 13.27 -35.41
CA GLU A 637 -20.15 13.85 -36.43
C GLU A 637 -19.78 12.82 -37.51
N GLU A 638 -19.70 11.53 -37.15
CA GLU A 638 -19.49 10.41 -38.08
C GLU A 638 -20.78 9.91 -38.75
N GLY A 639 -21.91 10.58 -38.53
CA GLY A 639 -23.20 10.29 -39.18
C GLY A 639 -24.05 9.22 -38.49
N VAL A 640 -23.72 8.82 -37.25
CA VAL A 640 -24.55 7.89 -36.46
C VAL A 640 -25.82 8.61 -35.99
N LYS A 641 -26.99 8.04 -36.29
CA LYS A 641 -28.28 8.56 -35.79
C LYS A 641 -28.61 7.98 -34.42
N VAL A 642 -28.92 8.83 -33.44
CA VAL A 642 -29.24 8.37 -32.07
C VAL A 642 -30.75 8.44 -31.80
N GLY A 643 -31.35 7.30 -31.45
CA GLY A 643 -32.75 7.13 -31.09
C GLY A 643 -32.93 6.81 -29.60
N ASN A 644 -33.25 7.83 -28.80
CA ASN A 644 -33.44 7.70 -27.36
C ASN A 644 -34.86 7.24 -26.95
N GLY A 645 -34.96 6.55 -25.81
CA GLY A 645 -36.23 6.12 -25.24
C GLY A 645 -36.91 4.98 -26.00
N TRP A 646 -36.14 4.03 -26.53
CA TRP A 646 -36.63 2.89 -27.32
C TRP A 646 -35.98 1.58 -26.86
N GLY A 647 -36.79 0.56 -26.60
CA GLY A 647 -36.32 -0.80 -26.27
C GLY A 647 -36.73 -1.82 -27.31
N PRO A 648 -35.93 -2.88 -27.55
CA PRO A 648 -36.26 -3.90 -28.54
C PRO A 648 -37.53 -4.67 -28.13
N LYS A 649 -38.40 -4.93 -29.11
CA LYS A 649 -39.61 -5.77 -28.95
C LYS A 649 -39.44 -7.11 -29.67
N GLU A 650 -39.07 -7.08 -30.93
CA GLU A 650 -38.83 -8.27 -31.77
C GLU A 650 -37.96 -7.92 -32.97
N ILE A 651 -37.25 -8.91 -33.51
CA ILE A 651 -36.42 -8.81 -34.71
C ILE A 651 -37.17 -9.46 -35.87
N LEU A 652 -37.37 -8.70 -36.94
CA LEU A 652 -38.05 -9.14 -38.15
C LEU A 652 -37.06 -9.88 -39.04
N THR A 653 -37.45 -11.08 -39.49
CA THR A 653 -36.58 -11.94 -40.30
C THR A 653 -37.23 -12.30 -41.64
N GLU A 654 -36.40 -12.49 -42.66
CA GLU A 654 -36.78 -13.02 -43.96
C GLU A 654 -35.73 -14.07 -44.37
N ASN A 655 -36.17 -15.30 -44.60
CA ASN A 655 -35.30 -16.47 -44.87
C ASN A 655 -34.21 -16.69 -43.81
N GLY A 656 -34.53 -16.45 -42.53
CA GLY A 656 -33.58 -16.62 -41.41
C GLY A 656 -32.58 -15.47 -41.23
N ARG A 657 -32.64 -14.43 -42.08
CA ARG A 657 -31.79 -13.23 -42.00
C ARG A 657 -32.57 -12.03 -41.49
N VAL A 658 -31.89 -11.12 -40.78
CA VAL A 658 -32.46 -9.85 -40.33
C VAL A 658 -32.97 -9.02 -41.53
N LYS A 659 -34.20 -8.49 -41.39
CA LYS A 659 -34.83 -7.51 -42.29
C LYS A 659 -35.16 -6.19 -41.58
N GLY A 660 -35.26 -6.22 -40.25
CA GLY A 660 -35.53 -5.05 -39.44
C GLY A 660 -35.75 -5.39 -37.99
N ILE A 661 -36.04 -4.38 -37.18
CA ILE A 661 -36.33 -4.51 -35.76
C ILE A 661 -37.51 -3.63 -35.38
N VAL A 662 -38.36 -4.13 -34.50
CA VAL A 662 -39.45 -3.37 -33.88
C VAL A 662 -39.02 -2.95 -32.49
N PHE A 663 -39.11 -1.66 -32.22
CA PHE A 663 -38.92 -1.07 -30.91
C PHE A 663 -40.25 -0.70 -30.27
N LYS A 664 -40.24 -0.63 -28.94
CA LYS A 664 -41.33 -0.10 -28.11
C LYS A 664 -40.83 1.07 -27.26
N LYS A 665 -41.68 2.07 -27.05
CA LYS A 665 -41.30 3.29 -26.34
C LYS A 665 -40.96 2.97 -24.87
N CYS A 666 -39.76 3.35 -24.43
CA CYS A 666 -39.36 3.28 -23.03
C CYS A 666 -39.83 4.57 -22.32
N VAL A 667 -40.67 4.41 -21.30
CA VAL A 667 -41.25 5.53 -20.54
C VAL A 667 -40.41 5.85 -19.32
N SER A 668 -39.83 4.83 -18.68
CA SER A 668 -38.86 4.97 -17.60
C SER A 668 -37.86 3.83 -17.64
N VAL A 669 -36.61 4.10 -17.30
CA VAL A 669 -35.55 3.08 -17.19
C VAL A 669 -35.42 2.54 -15.76
N LEU A 670 -35.76 3.38 -14.78
CA LEU A 670 -35.59 3.09 -13.36
C LEU A 670 -36.95 2.97 -12.66
N ASP A 671 -37.02 2.13 -11.63
CA ASP A 671 -38.13 2.13 -10.68
C ASP A 671 -38.04 3.27 -9.64
N GLU A 672 -39.02 3.34 -8.76
CA GLU A 672 -39.09 4.30 -7.65
C GLU A 672 -37.88 4.21 -6.69
N ASN A 673 -37.21 3.05 -6.63
CA ASN A 673 -36.02 2.80 -5.83
C ASN A 673 -34.71 3.06 -6.60
N LYS A 674 -34.78 3.67 -7.79
CA LYS A 674 -33.65 3.93 -8.71
C LYS A 674 -32.93 2.67 -9.17
N ARG A 675 -33.61 1.52 -9.16
CA ARG A 675 -33.08 0.27 -9.71
C ARG A 675 -33.46 0.17 -11.18
N PHE A 676 -32.59 -0.43 -11.97
CA PHE A 676 -32.87 -0.69 -13.38
C PHE A 676 -34.08 -1.63 -13.52
N ASN A 677 -35.18 -1.07 -14.03
CA ASN A 677 -36.46 -1.76 -14.22
C ASN A 677 -37.27 -1.00 -15.28
N PRO A 678 -36.97 -1.19 -16.57
CA PRO A 678 -37.56 -0.40 -17.62
C PRO A 678 -39.06 -0.68 -17.79
N VAL A 679 -39.84 0.40 -17.94
CA VAL A 679 -41.29 0.38 -18.19
C VAL A 679 -41.55 0.86 -19.62
N TYR A 680 -42.36 0.10 -20.35
CA TYR A 680 -42.62 0.32 -21.77
C TYR A 680 -44.07 0.71 -22.04
N ASN A 681 -44.28 1.58 -23.04
CA ASN A 681 -45.56 1.74 -23.70
C ASN A 681 -45.62 0.77 -24.88
N GLU A 682 -46.45 -0.27 -24.77
CA GLU A 682 -46.58 -1.32 -25.79
C GLU A 682 -47.39 -0.88 -27.02
N GLU A 683 -48.09 0.25 -26.95
CA GLU A 683 -48.88 0.82 -28.06
C GLU A 683 -48.03 1.68 -29.01
N GLU A 684 -46.97 2.30 -28.50
CA GLU A 684 -46.04 3.12 -29.28
C GLU A 684 -44.90 2.27 -29.81
N LEU A 685 -45.01 1.87 -31.08
CA LEU A 685 -44.04 1.04 -31.77
C LEU A 685 -43.30 1.81 -32.87
N LEU A 686 -42.03 1.49 -33.05
CA LEU A 686 -41.19 2.02 -34.13
C LEU A 686 -40.53 0.85 -34.86
N THR A 687 -40.80 0.70 -36.15
CA THR A 687 -40.12 -0.29 -36.99
C THR A 687 -38.98 0.37 -37.75
N VAL A 688 -37.79 -0.22 -37.63
CA VAL A 688 -36.58 0.23 -38.33
C VAL A 688 -36.10 -0.92 -39.20
N GLU A 689 -36.07 -0.72 -40.51
CA GLU A 689 -35.51 -1.69 -41.43
C GLU A 689 -33.97 -1.69 -41.35
N CYS A 690 -33.39 -2.87 -41.28
CA CYS A 690 -31.94 -3.06 -41.24
C CYS A 690 -31.53 -4.48 -41.64
N GLU A 691 -30.26 -4.64 -41.97
CA GLU A 691 -29.69 -5.93 -42.37
C GLU A 691 -28.72 -6.47 -41.30
N ASN A 692 -28.33 -5.63 -40.34
CA ASN A 692 -27.44 -5.98 -39.23
C ASN A 692 -27.95 -5.38 -37.91
N ILE A 693 -27.89 -6.16 -36.83
CA ILE A 693 -28.22 -5.73 -35.47
C ILE A 693 -27.05 -6.08 -34.55
N ILE A 694 -26.55 -5.08 -33.80
CA ILE A 694 -25.46 -5.26 -32.85
C ILE A 694 -25.94 -4.89 -31.43
N LEU A 695 -25.98 -5.90 -30.56
CA LEU A 695 -26.48 -5.77 -29.18
C LEU A 695 -25.34 -5.39 -28.21
N SER A 696 -25.38 -4.15 -27.72
CA SER A 696 -24.41 -3.55 -26.78
C SER A 696 -25.06 -3.23 -25.42
N ILE A 697 -25.88 -4.16 -24.93
CA ILE A 697 -26.73 -4.00 -23.73
C ILE A 697 -26.14 -4.60 -22.45
N GLY A 698 -24.83 -4.92 -22.47
CA GLY A 698 -24.09 -5.34 -21.29
C GLY A 698 -23.17 -6.53 -21.53
N GLN A 699 -22.28 -6.75 -20.57
CA GLN A 699 -21.30 -7.84 -20.58
C GLN A 699 -21.68 -8.91 -19.53
N SER A 700 -21.17 -10.12 -19.73
CA SER A 700 -21.35 -11.27 -18.83
C SER A 700 -20.03 -11.98 -18.58
N ILE A 701 -19.88 -12.55 -17.39
CA ILE A 701 -18.71 -13.33 -17.03
C ILE A 701 -18.90 -14.78 -17.48
N VAL A 702 -17.91 -15.33 -18.18
CA VAL A 702 -17.89 -16.72 -18.63
C VAL A 702 -16.88 -17.50 -17.79
N TRP A 703 -17.36 -18.20 -16.77
CA TRP A 703 -16.50 -18.94 -15.81
C TRP A 703 -15.98 -20.28 -16.34
N GLY A 704 -16.75 -20.95 -17.20
CA GLY A 704 -16.48 -22.35 -17.56
C GLY A 704 -16.33 -23.23 -16.32
N ASP A 705 -15.34 -24.12 -16.34
CA ASP A 705 -14.99 -25.03 -15.24
C ASP A 705 -13.89 -24.46 -14.30
N LEU A 706 -13.52 -23.18 -14.42
CA LEU A 706 -12.40 -22.57 -13.66
C LEU A 706 -12.53 -22.75 -12.14
N LEU A 707 -13.74 -22.55 -11.60
CA LEU A 707 -14.03 -22.62 -10.16
C LEU A 707 -14.48 -24.01 -9.69
N LYS A 708 -14.44 -25.02 -10.56
CA LYS A 708 -14.91 -26.37 -10.24
C LYS A 708 -14.14 -26.94 -9.04
N GLY A 709 -14.86 -27.36 -8.01
CA GLY A 709 -14.28 -27.89 -6.78
C GLY A 709 -13.76 -26.84 -5.79
N SER A 710 -13.83 -25.55 -6.12
CA SER A 710 -13.49 -24.46 -5.19
C SER A 710 -14.67 -24.06 -4.31
N LYS A 711 -14.37 -23.36 -3.20
CA LYS A 711 -15.39 -22.74 -2.33
C LYS A 711 -15.86 -21.35 -2.80
N VAL A 712 -15.45 -20.88 -3.97
CA VAL A 712 -15.81 -19.54 -4.43
C VAL A 712 -17.30 -19.45 -4.72
N GLU A 713 -17.97 -18.52 -4.04
CA GLU A 713 -19.39 -18.26 -4.24
C GLU A 713 -19.61 -17.19 -5.32
N LEU A 714 -20.68 -17.33 -6.09
CA LEU A 714 -21.08 -16.38 -7.12
C LEU A 714 -22.40 -15.70 -6.75
N ARG A 715 -22.48 -14.40 -7.02
CA ARG A 715 -23.72 -13.61 -6.93
C ARG A 715 -24.69 -13.95 -8.07
N PRO A 716 -25.97 -13.54 -8.01
CA PRO A 716 -26.93 -13.77 -9.09
C PRO A 716 -26.49 -13.24 -10.46
N ASN A 717 -25.78 -12.11 -10.49
CA ASN A 717 -25.19 -11.52 -11.70
C ASN A 717 -23.88 -12.19 -12.15
N LYS A 718 -23.52 -13.34 -11.55
CA LYS A 718 -22.30 -14.13 -11.79
C LYS A 718 -20.98 -13.47 -11.41
N THR A 719 -20.97 -12.34 -10.70
CA THR A 719 -19.71 -11.85 -10.09
C THR A 719 -19.34 -12.69 -8.87
N ALA A 720 -18.05 -12.79 -8.55
CA ALA A 720 -17.58 -13.52 -7.38
C ALA A 720 -17.85 -12.76 -6.08
N VAL A 721 -18.13 -13.50 -5.01
CA VAL A 721 -18.22 -12.98 -3.64
C VAL A 721 -16.83 -12.96 -3.02
N ALA A 722 -16.43 -11.80 -2.51
CA ALA A 722 -15.17 -11.60 -1.80
C ALA A 722 -15.32 -10.48 -0.78
N ASP A 723 -14.42 -10.45 0.21
CA ASP A 723 -14.32 -9.37 1.17
C ASP A 723 -13.88 -8.06 0.48
N SER A 724 -14.53 -6.94 0.82
CA SER A 724 -14.35 -5.69 0.10
C SER A 724 -13.02 -4.98 0.35
N LEU A 725 -12.32 -5.33 1.43
CA LEU A 725 -11.01 -4.75 1.76
C LEU A 725 -9.87 -5.65 1.27
N THR A 726 -10.01 -6.95 1.45
CA THR A 726 -8.95 -7.93 1.20
C THR A 726 -9.07 -8.61 -0.16
N TYR A 727 -10.22 -8.53 -0.84
CA TYR A 727 -10.50 -9.20 -2.11
C TYR A 727 -10.39 -10.74 -2.04
N GLN A 728 -10.33 -11.30 -0.83
CA GLN A 728 -10.27 -12.73 -0.58
C GLN A 728 -11.67 -13.34 -0.71
N THR A 729 -11.76 -14.47 -1.40
CA THR A 729 -13.00 -15.24 -1.51
C THR A 729 -13.19 -16.20 -0.32
N ALA A 730 -14.24 -17.01 -0.33
CA ALA A 730 -14.40 -18.10 0.64
C ALA A 730 -13.37 -19.23 0.48
N GLU A 731 -12.63 -19.29 -0.65
CA GLU A 731 -11.42 -20.10 -0.76
C GLU A 731 -10.19 -19.24 -0.42
N PRO A 732 -9.44 -19.54 0.66
CA PRO A 732 -8.44 -18.63 1.19
C PRO A 732 -7.30 -18.27 0.23
N ASP A 733 -6.92 -19.16 -0.68
CA ASP A 733 -5.86 -18.93 -1.65
C ASP A 733 -6.34 -18.27 -2.95
N ILE A 734 -7.64 -17.98 -3.09
CA ILE A 734 -8.24 -17.33 -4.26
C ILE A 734 -8.69 -15.91 -3.90
N PHE A 735 -8.11 -14.95 -4.63
CA PHE A 735 -8.45 -13.54 -4.63
C PHE A 735 -9.04 -13.17 -5.98
N VAL A 736 -9.97 -12.22 -6.01
CA VAL A 736 -10.66 -11.80 -7.25
C VAL A 736 -10.58 -10.29 -7.42
N GLY A 737 -10.54 -9.80 -8.65
CA GLY A 737 -10.63 -8.36 -8.90
C GLY A 737 -10.85 -7.99 -10.36
N GLY A 738 -11.10 -6.70 -10.60
CA GLY A 738 -11.67 -6.23 -11.87
C GLY A 738 -13.12 -6.68 -12.05
N ASP A 739 -13.56 -6.81 -13.29
CA ASP A 739 -14.97 -6.98 -13.62
C ASP A 739 -15.60 -8.26 -13.05
N VAL A 740 -14.81 -9.30 -12.78
CA VAL A 740 -15.31 -10.53 -12.15
C VAL A 740 -15.79 -10.32 -10.72
N TYR A 741 -15.29 -9.27 -10.06
CA TYR A 741 -15.69 -8.90 -8.70
C TYR A 741 -16.73 -7.77 -8.72
N THR A 742 -16.45 -6.69 -9.44
CA THR A 742 -17.28 -5.47 -9.42
C THR A 742 -18.42 -5.45 -10.43
N GLY A 743 -18.39 -6.35 -11.43
CA GLY A 743 -19.04 -6.11 -12.72
C GLY A 743 -18.25 -5.11 -13.59
N PRO A 744 -18.64 -4.90 -14.85
CA PRO A 744 -17.92 -4.03 -15.79
C PRO A 744 -17.69 -2.62 -15.25
N ARG A 745 -16.43 -2.19 -15.16
CA ARG A 745 -16.00 -0.85 -14.75
C ARG A 745 -14.89 -0.31 -15.67
N PHE A 746 -14.32 0.85 -15.35
CA PHE A 746 -13.26 1.44 -16.16
C PHE A 746 -11.90 0.81 -15.84
N ALA A 747 -10.96 0.88 -16.79
CA ALA A 747 -9.61 0.30 -16.62
C ALA A 747 -8.90 0.78 -15.35
N ILE A 748 -9.08 2.04 -14.96
CA ILE A 748 -8.49 2.59 -13.73
C ILE A 748 -9.06 1.96 -12.44
N ASP A 749 -10.32 1.54 -12.44
CA ASP A 749 -10.92 0.79 -11.32
C ASP A 749 -10.27 -0.61 -11.22
N ALA A 750 -10.04 -1.26 -12.36
CA ALA A 750 -9.36 -2.56 -12.43
C ALA A 750 -7.89 -2.50 -11.99
N ILE A 751 -7.16 -1.43 -12.36
CA ILE A 751 -5.80 -1.15 -11.89
C ILE A 751 -5.75 -1.02 -10.36
N ALA A 752 -6.67 -0.25 -9.78
CA ALA A 752 -6.75 -0.09 -8.33
C ALA A 752 -7.00 -1.44 -7.63
N ALA A 753 -7.91 -2.26 -8.17
CA ALA A 753 -8.19 -3.60 -7.64
C ALA A 753 -6.97 -4.56 -7.72
N GLY A 754 -6.15 -4.45 -8.78
CA GLY A 754 -4.92 -5.22 -8.92
C GLY A 754 -3.91 -4.92 -7.82
N LYS A 755 -3.73 -3.63 -7.48
CA LYS A 755 -2.86 -3.22 -6.36
C LYS A 755 -3.35 -3.73 -5.02
N GLU A 756 -4.64 -3.64 -4.73
CA GLU A 756 -5.20 -4.15 -3.47
C GLU A 756 -5.09 -5.68 -3.38
N GLY A 757 -5.26 -6.38 -4.50
CA GLY A 757 -5.01 -7.83 -4.61
C GLY A 757 -3.57 -8.21 -4.26
N CYS A 758 -2.59 -7.46 -4.76
CA CYS A 758 -1.18 -7.66 -4.41
C CYS A 758 -0.93 -7.52 -2.90
N VAL A 759 -1.47 -6.48 -2.25
CA VAL A 759 -1.30 -6.27 -0.80
C VAL A 759 -1.86 -7.46 0.00
N SER A 760 -3.00 -8.00 -0.42
CA SER A 760 -3.63 -9.14 0.24
C SER A 760 -2.89 -10.44 0.01
N ILE A 761 -2.50 -10.74 -1.23
CA ILE A 761 -1.73 -11.94 -1.57
C ILE A 761 -0.39 -11.94 -0.82
N HIS A 762 0.32 -10.82 -0.80
CA HIS A 762 1.56 -10.67 -0.05
C HIS A 762 1.38 -11.00 1.43
N ARG A 763 0.31 -10.52 2.06
CA ARG A 763 0.01 -10.85 3.47
C ARG A 763 -0.42 -12.31 3.65
N PHE A 764 -1.15 -12.88 2.69
CA PHE A 764 -1.68 -14.24 2.77
C PHE A 764 -0.59 -15.31 2.66
N VAL A 765 0.32 -15.18 1.68
CA VAL A 765 1.31 -16.23 1.41
C VAL A 765 2.38 -16.36 2.50
N HIS A 766 2.49 -15.35 3.37
CA HIS A 766 3.37 -15.40 4.52
C HIS A 766 2.59 -15.75 5.79
N LYS A 767 2.89 -16.93 6.34
CA LYS A 767 2.26 -17.47 7.57
C LYS A 767 2.30 -16.44 8.70
N GLY A 768 1.18 -16.23 9.39
CA GLY A 768 1.13 -15.40 10.60
C GLY A 768 0.94 -13.90 10.36
N HIS A 769 0.64 -13.49 9.13
CA HIS A 769 0.33 -12.10 8.80
C HIS A 769 -1.19 -11.90 8.65
N SER A 770 -1.71 -10.87 9.31
CA SER A 770 -3.09 -10.43 9.19
C SER A 770 -3.33 -9.70 7.88
N LEU A 771 -4.47 -9.98 7.23
CA LEU A 771 -4.89 -9.27 6.03
C LEU A 771 -5.36 -7.83 6.31
N THR A 772 -5.69 -7.50 7.56
CA THR A 772 -6.40 -6.26 7.93
C THR A 772 -5.61 -5.36 8.89
N LEU A 773 -4.84 -5.91 9.84
CA LEU A 773 -4.12 -5.11 10.83
C LEU A 773 -3.10 -4.16 10.20
N ALA A 774 -3.12 -2.89 10.62
CA ALA A 774 -2.25 -1.82 10.11
C ALA A 774 -2.26 -1.69 8.58
N ARG A 775 -3.35 -2.10 7.91
CA ARG A 775 -3.50 -1.97 6.46
C ARG A 775 -3.84 -0.52 6.13
N ASN A 776 -3.10 0.07 5.18
CA ASN A 776 -3.48 1.36 4.64
C ASN A 776 -4.77 1.20 3.82
N LYS A 777 -5.87 1.79 4.30
CA LYS A 777 -7.18 1.75 3.64
C LYS A 777 -7.31 2.75 2.48
N ARG A 778 -6.29 3.60 2.29
CA ARG A 778 -6.22 4.61 1.22
C ARG A 778 -7.43 5.54 1.16
N GLN A 779 -7.98 5.86 2.33
CA GLN A 779 -9.11 6.77 2.45
C GLN A 779 -8.63 8.22 2.36
N PHE A 780 -9.17 8.94 1.38
CA PHE A 780 -8.94 10.35 1.15
C PHE A 780 -10.28 11.06 1.11
N ILE A 781 -10.34 12.24 1.72
CA ILE A 781 -11.56 13.06 1.79
C ILE A 781 -11.40 14.19 0.78
N GLU A 782 -12.45 14.46 0.01
CA GLU A 782 -12.48 15.61 -0.89
C GLU A 782 -12.69 16.88 -0.06
N LEU A 783 -11.90 17.92 -0.33
CA LEU A 783 -12.12 19.21 0.32
C LEU A 783 -13.48 19.82 -0.06
N ASP A 784 -14.01 20.71 0.78
CA ASP A 784 -15.23 21.43 0.47
C ASP A 784 -14.94 22.55 -0.55
N LYS A 785 -15.51 22.42 -1.75
CA LYS A 785 -15.33 23.40 -2.83
C LYS A 785 -16.12 24.67 -2.62
N ASP A 786 -17.21 24.62 -1.86
CA ASP A 786 -18.08 25.76 -1.61
C ASP A 786 -17.49 26.69 -0.54
N ASP A 787 -16.46 26.27 0.18
CA ASP A 787 -15.77 27.04 1.22
C ASP A 787 -14.40 27.59 0.78
N ILE A 788 -14.05 27.55 -0.50
CA ILE A 788 -12.73 28.00 -0.97
C ILE A 788 -12.71 29.50 -1.31
N VAL A 789 -11.63 30.18 -0.91
CA VAL A 789 -11.28 31.53 -1.38
C VAL A 789 -9.96 31.49 -2.14
N LEU A 790 -9.95 32.02 -3.37
CA LEU A 790 -8.77 32.16 -4.21
C LEU A 790 -8.30 33.61 -4.24
N GLU A 791 -7.08 33.88 -3.77
CA GLU A 791 -6.49 35.23 -3.81
C GLU A 791 -6.01 35.60 -5.21
N SER A 792 -5.33 34.67 -5.89
CA SER A 792 -4.87 34.82 -7.28
C SER A 792 -4.68 33.44 -7.92
N PHE A 793 -4.80 33.39 -9.25
CA PHE A 793 -4.56 32.19 -10.04
C PHE A 793 -4.20 32.54 -11.49
N ASP A 794 -3.64 31.59 -12.23
CA ASP A 794 -3.28 31.75 -13.64
C ASP A 794 -4.52 31.80 -14.54
N ASN A 795 -4.69 32.86 -15.33
CA ASN A 795 -5.87 33.08 -16.20
C ASN A 795 -5.70 32.57 -17.65
N SER A 796 -4.70 31.74 -17.92
CA SER A 796 -4.49 31.16 -19.24
C SER A 796 -5.67 30.25 -19.62
N PRO A 797 -6.12 30.29 -20.89
CA PRO A 797 -7.18 29.40 -21.36
C PRO A 797 -6.71 27.94 -21.30
N ARG A 798 -7.66 27.02 -21.14
CA ARG A 798 -7.40 25.58 -21.21
C ARG A 798 -6.78 25.23 -22.55
N GLN A 799 -5.72 24.43 -22.54
CA GLN A 799 -5.09 23.92 -23.75
C GLN A 799 -5.94 22.79 -24.36
N ILE A 800 -5.99 22.74 -25.69
CA ILE A 800 -6.79 21.76 -26.45
C ILE A 800 -5.83 21.01 -27.39
N PRO A 801 -5.91 19.67 -27.48
CA PRO A 801 -5.02 18.90 -28.35
C PRO A 801 -5.39 19.15 -29.81
N GLY A 802 -4.40 19.07 -30.69
CA GLY A 802 -4.63 19.08 -32.13
C GLY A 802 -5.27 17.78 -32.64
N ARG A 803 -5.68 17.78 -33.91
CA ARG A 803 -6.12 16.58 -34.63
C ARG A 803 -5.28 16.37 -35.88
N LYS A 804 -4.85 15.13 -36.12
CA LYS A 804 -4.15 14.68 -37.32
C LYS A 804 -5.13 14.66 -38.49
N LYS A 805 -4.73 15.22 -39.64
CA LYS A 805 -5.57 15.26 -40.84
C LYS A 805 -5.50 13.96 -41.64
N GLY A 806 -6.59 13.60 -42.32
CA GLY A 806 -6.62 12.48 -43.27
C GLY A 806 -6.75 11.10 -42.62
N LEU A 807 -7.14 11.05 -41.34
CA LEU A 807 -7.44 9.81 -40.62
C LEU A 807 -8.96 9.63 -40.41
N GLU A 808 -9.79 10.53 -40.95
CA GLU A 808 -11.25 10.41 -40.85
C GLU A 808 -11.73 9.08 -41.46
N GLY A 809 -12.60 8.36 -40.73
CA GLY A 809 -13.11 7.06 -41.16
C GLY A 809 -12.09 5.90 -41.12
N THR A 810 -10.88 6.12 -40.60
CA THR A 810 -9.88 5.06 -40.39
C THR A 810 -9.90 4.52 -38.95
N PHE A 811 -9.25 3.38 -38.72
CA PHE A 811 -9.05 2.80 -37.38
C PHE A 811 -7.88 3.42 -36.60
N ARG A 812 -7.42 4.63 -36.94
CA ARG A 812 -6.28 5.31 -36.29
C ARG A 812 -6.75 6.45 -35.39
N ASP A 813 -6.05 6.66 -34.28
CA ASP A 813 -6.33 7.78 -33.37
C ASP A 813 -5.88 9.08 -34.02
N ASP A 814 -6.84 9.94 -34.30
CA ASP A 814 -6.63 11.26 -34.89
C ASP A 814 -6.25 12.32 -33.84
N ARG A 815 -6.38 12.03 -32.55
CA ARG A 815 -6.00 12.97 -31.49
C ARG A 815 -4.47 13.08 -31.39
N GLU A 816 -3.96 14.30 -31.44
CA GLU A 816 -2.56 14.57 -31.16
C GLU A 816 -2.29 14.53 -29.64
N THR A 817 -1.01 14.43 -29.29
CA THR A 817 -0.57 14.65 -27.91
C THR A 817 -0.20 16.13 -27.77
N PHE A 818 -0.37 16.70 -26.58
CA PHE A 818 0.11 18.06 -26.33
C PHE A 818 1.58 18.25 -26.72
N THR A 819 1.91 19.44 -27.19
CA THR A 819 3.31 19.88 -27.26
C THR A 819 3.84 20.15 -25.85
N GLU A 820 5.16 20.16 -25.69
CA GLU A 820 5.79 20.54 -24.41
C GLU A 820 5.34 21.93 -23.94
N GLU A 821 5.21 22.90 -24.85
CA GLU A 821 4.71 24.23 -24.53
C GLU A 821 3.28 24.20 -23.98
N GLN A 822 2.39 23.42 -24.60
CA GLN A 822 1.03 23.23 -24.12
C GLN A 822 1.00 22.56 -22.73
N VAL A 823 1.85 21.54 -22.50
CA VAL A 823 1.94 20.87 -21.20
C VAL A 823 2.36 21.84 -20.10
N VAL A 824 3.42 22.63 -20.33
CA VAL A 824 3.91 23.59 -19.34
C VAL A 824 2.84 24.64 -19.05
N LYS A 825 2.19 25.18 -20.09
CA LYS A 825 1.13 26.17 -19.93
C LYS A 825 -0.08 25.62 -19.18
N GLU A 826 -0.54 24.43 -19.55
CA GLU A 826 -1.69 23.78 -18.89
C GLU A 826 -1.39 23.38 -17.45
N ALA A 827 -0.20 22.83 -17.19
CA ALA A 827 0.20 22.39 -15.86
C ALA A 827 0.28 23.55 -14.86
N ASN A 828 0.66 24.75 -15.31
CA ASN A 828 0.68 25.96 -14.48
C ASN A 828 -0.72 26.48 -14.11
N ARG A 829 -1.81 26.00 -14.74
CA ARG A 829 -3.19 26.34 -14.35
C ARG A 829 -3.64 25.67 -13.05
N CYS A 830 -2.91 24.68 -12.56
CA CYS A 830 -3.24 23.92 -11.35
C CYS A 830 -3.25 24.81 -10.09
N LEU A 831 -4.36 24.78 -9.34
CA LEU A 831 -4.53 25.60 -8.12
C LEU A 831 -3.74 25.10 -6.89
N GLY A 832 -3.20 23.87 -6.92
CA GLY A 832 -2.50 23.32 -5.76
C GLY A 832 -3.40 23.13 -4.53
N CYS A 833 -4.48 22.36 -4.69
CA CYS A 833 -5.58 22.22 -3.72
C CYS A 833 -5.17 21.72 -2.33
N GLY A 834 -4.28 20.73 -2.25
CA GLY A 834 -3.85 20.11 -1.00
C GLY A 834 -2.38 20.34 -0.65
N ALA A 835 -2.06 20.14 0.64
CA ALA A 835 -0.69 20.01 1.16
C ALA A 835 -0.61 18.89 2.20
N THR A 836 0.61 18.41 2.50
CA THR A 836 0.84 17.57 3.67
C THR A 836 0.96 18.45 4.91
N VAL A 837 0.41 18.01 6.02
CA VAL A 837 0.53 18.64 7.33
C VAL A 837 1.12 17.64 8.31
N VAL A 838 2.13 18.08 9.07
CA VAL A 838 2.79 17.27 10.09
C VAL A 838 2.35 17.72 11.46
N ASP A 839 1.87 16.78 12.27
CA ASP A 839 1.69 16.98 13.71
C ASP A 839 3.05 16.87 14.43
N PRO A 840 3.60 17.97 14.96
CA PRO A 840 4.90 17.96 15.64
C PRO A 840 4.88 17.15 16.95
N ASN A 841 3.71 16.96 17.56
CA ASN A 841 3.56 16.23 18.81
C ASN A 841 3.55 14.71 18.58
N LYS A 842 3.22 14.27 17.36
CA LYS A 842 3.27 12.84 16.97
C LYS A 842 4.54 12.47 16.18
N CYS A 843 5.26 13.47 15.67
CA CYS A 843 6.49 13.28 14.92
C CYS A 843 7.62 12.72 15.82
N ILE A 844 8.23 11.62 15.36
CA ILE A 844 9.40 10.99 16.00
C ILE A 844 10.73 11.38 15.37
N GLY A 845 10.73 12.23 14.34
CA GLY A 845 11.95 12.76 13.73
C GLY A 845 12.80 11.76 12.96
N CYS A 846 12.20 10.73 12.36
CA CYS A 846 12.92 9.69 11.62
C CYS A 846 13.48 10.11 10.25
N GLY A 847 13.00 11.21 9.66
CA GLY A 847 13.45 11.67 8.34
C GLY A 847 12.93 10.89 7.13
N ILE A 848 12.24 9.75 7.29
CA ILE A 848 11.72 8.97 6.15
C ILE A 848 10.85 9.81 5.22
N CYS A 849 9.98 10.66 5.77
CA CYS A 849 9.13 11.55 4.99
C CYS A 849 9.90 12.52 4.08
N THR A 850 11.11 12.98 4.46
CA THR A 850 11.95 13.84 3.63
C THR A 850 12.57 13.06 2.48
N THR A 851 12.98 11.81 2.73
CA THR A 851 13.51 10.91 1.69
C THR A 851 12.48 10.51 0.62
N LYS A 852 11.19 10.69 0.91
CA LYS A 852 10.10 10.42 -0.05
C LYS A 852 9.59 11.69 -0.75
N CYS A 853 10.15 12.85 -0.41
CA CYS A 853 9.72 14.13 -0.96
C CYS A 853 10.64 14.56 -2.12
N GLU A 854 10.14 14.40 -3.34
CA GLU A 854 10.84 14.82 -4.58
C GLU A 854 10.69 16.31 -4.91
N PHE A 855 10.05 17.09 -4.01
CA PHE A 855 9.70 18.50 -4.19
C PHE A 855 10.39 19.41 -3.19
N ASP A 856 11.30 18.86 -2.38
CA ASP A 856 12.00 19.58 -1.32
C ASP A 856 11.06 20.37 -0.40
N ALA A 857 9.87 19.81 -0.15
CA ALA A 857 8.80 20.49 0.58
C ALA A 857 8.76 20.12 2.07
N ILE A 858 9.62 19.21 2.54
CA ILE A 858 9.63 18.76 3.93
C ILE A 858 11.05 18.55 4.42
N HIS A 859 11.38 19.16 5.55
CA HIS A 859 12.73 19.14 6.12
C HIS A 859 12.68 18.81 7.61
N LEU A 860 13.80 18.33 8.14
CA LEU A 860 13.95 18.12 9.58
C LEU A 860 14.53 19.37 10.25
N ASN A 861 13.89 19.77 11.35
CA ASN A 861 14.39 20.81 12.23
C ASN A 861 14.71 20.24 13.60
N ARG A 862 15.89 20.53 14.13
CA ARG A 862 16.32 20.13 15.47
C ARG A 862 15.61 20.93 16.58
N ASP A 863 14.29 20.79 16.66
CA ASP A 863 13.43 21.55 17.57
C ASP A 863 13.47 21.01 19.02
N ILE A 864 13.96 19.78 19.25
CA ILE A 864 13.97 19.12 20.57
C ILE A 864 15.39 18.61 20.93
N PRO A 865 16.40 19.47 21.08
CA PRO A 865 17.79 19.05 21.38
C PRO A 865 17.95 18.07 22.55
N ALA A 866 17.12 18.23 23.59
CA ALA A 866 17.16 17.37 24.77
C ALA A 866 16.78 15.91 24.47
N ALA A 867 16.17 15.63 23.32
CA ALA A 867 15.84 14.26 22.93
C ALA A 867 17.07 13.41 22.60
N SER A 868 18.24 14.01 22.43
CA SER A 868 19.50 13.29 22.19
C SER A 868 20.23 12.90 23.47
N ASN A 869 19.72 13.33 24.62
CA ASN A 869 20.33 13.03 25.92
C ASN A 869 19.99 11.59 26.33
N MET A 870 20.93 10.67 26.12
CA MET A 870 20.75 9.25 26.44
C MET A 870 21.32 8.93 27.82
N HIS A 871 20.61 8.09 28.58
CA HIS A 871 20.96 7.80 29.97
C HIS A 871 21.06 6.30 30.21
N LYS A 872 21.97 5.89 31.08
CA LYS A 872 22.04 4.49 31.53
C LYS A 872 20.75 4.10 32.23
N SER A 873 20.25 2.88 31.99
CA SER A 873 18.99 2.42 32.60
C SER A 873 19.05 2.39 34.13
N GLU A 874 20.25 2.16 34.68
CA GLU A 874 20.53 2.24 36.12
C GLU A 874 20.28 3.64 36.70
N ASP A 875 20.38 4.68 35.87
CA ASP A 875 20.21 6.07 36.24
C ASP A 875 18.82 6.62 35.89
N LYS A 876 17.92 5.82 35.30
CA LYS A 876 16.61 6.27 34.79
C LYS A 876 15.79 7.08 35.80
N MET A 877 15.76 6.64 37.05
CA MET A 877 15.00 7.31 38.11
C MET A 877 15.57 8.68 38.49
N LYS A 878 16.88 8.92 38.29
CA LYS A 878 17.51 10.23 38.54
C LYS A 878 16.97 11.30 37.58
N VAL A 879 16.49 10.90 36.40
CA VAL A 879 15.99 11.82 35.37
C VAL A 879 14.45 11.87 35.34
N ILE A 880 13.80 10.71 35.54
CA ILE A 880 12.33 10.59 35.56
C ILE A 880 11.71 11.34 36.75
N LEU A 881 12.27 11.20 37.97
CA LEU A 881 11.68 11.81 39.17
C LEU A 881 11.65 13.36 39.09
N PRO A 882 12.74 14.06 38.71
CA PRO A 882 12.69 15.52 38.53
C PRO A 882 11.71 15.94 37.44
N TYR A 883 11.63 15.21 36.32
CA TYR A 883 10.69 15.52 35.24
C TYR A 883 9.23 15.32 35.68
N MET A 884 8.94 14.24 36.40
CA MET A 884 7.62 13.98 37.02
C MET A 884 7.19 15.14 37.91
N LEU A 885 8.08 15.64 38.79
CA LEU A 885 7.78 16.77 39.67
C LEU A 885 7.48 18.04 38.86
N LYS A 886 8.33 18.38 37.87
CA LYS A 886 8.11 19.52 36.96
C LYS A 886 6.77 19.42 36.24
N ARG A 887 6.40 18.23 35.77
CA ARG A 887 5.12 17.95 35.12
C ARG A 887 3.94 18.17 36.07
N GLN A 888 3.98 17.65 37.30
CA GLN A 888 2.91 17.86 38.28
C GLN A 888 2.68 19.34 38.56
N VAL A 889 3.77 20.11 38.67
CA VAL A 889 3.69 21.57 38.81
C VAL A 889 2.97 22.21 37.62
N LYS A 890 3.34 21.87 36.37
CA LYS A 890 2.66 22.37 35.16
C LYS A 890 1.16 22.04 35.13
N ILE A 891 0.79 20.82 35.50
CA ILE A 891 -0.61 20.38 35.56
C ILE A 891 -1.42 21.21 36.58
N MET A 892 -0.83 21.52 37.74
CA MET A 892 -1.49 22.35 38.76
C MET A 892 -1.71 23.79 38.30
N PHE A 893 -0.74 24.39 37.59
CA PHE A 893 -0.85 25.76 37.09
C PHE A 893 -1.86 25.89 35.94
N LYS A 894 -1.88 24.97 34.98
CA LYS A 894 -2.84 24.98 33.87
C LYS A 894 -4.30 24.85 34.34
N LYS A 895 -4.52 24.18 35.48
CA LYS A 895 -5.84 24.11 36.13
C LYS A 895 -6.32 25.42 36.74
N LYS A 896 -5.43 26.39 36.99
CA LYS A 896 -5.79 27.71 37.52
C LYS A 896 -6.11 28.73 36.42
N GLU A 897 -5.74 28.43 35.17
CA GLU A 897 -5.97 29.28 33.99
C GLU A 897 -7.24 28.92 33.21
N LYS A 898 -7.84 27.74 33.51
CA LYS A 898 -9.18 27.34 33.07
C LYS A 898 -10.17 27.60 34.19
#